data_AF-A0A5P9P9C3-F1
#
_entry.id   AF-A0A5P9P9C3-F1
#
_cell.length_a   1.000
_cell.length_b   1.000
_cell.length_c   1.000
_cell.angle_alpha   90.00
_cell.angle_beta   90.00
_cell.angle_gamma   90.00
#
_symmetry.space_group_name_H-M   'P 1'
#
loop_
_entity.id
_entity.type
_entity.pdbx_description
1 polymer ?
#
loop_
_entity_poly.entity_id
_entity_poly.type
_entity_poly.pdbx_seq_one_letter_code
_entity_poly.pdbx_strand_id
1 'polypeptide(L)'
;MTSSANRVGFLFDDELSPEQQAALEWCEATGIDAEPVSLADIAAGAEALEAYDVCWWHRTESLESVAKLSDCREAFDTYLRGGNGLLLSLRALEAVSTLGIDPVAPDVSTVEDPTTTTGLLVQAAYDEQPVFADLNGLRVPTRVPDGPQPSARYEAILPERGVPLSSTLREDREAPHEVALVGWQMGAGDVAGLGTAVQFEGPTTDETAANRRRLLENLLGVLSADDQRLTDGRPEDATALSRRRAALADDHHRPQYHLSPPANWLNDPNGVIQWNDEYHVFYQYNPGGPYHGTIHWGHAVSDDLVTWEDRPVALTPSPDGPDRDGCWSGCAVDVDGTPLILYTGGRGDLQLPCLGTATDDDLSVWEKSDENPIIDTLPEEPPLRSTEHWRAEFRDHSVWQADDGTWHHLIGSGIEDGGGTALLYTSDGDELTDWEYQGPILVGNPERDGHMWECPELLDFGERQLLHISNYEAVRYYLGGYDADDGAFDVDRTGLLDHGSFYAPQSLRDDDGRWLMWGWVKPERDASAQWDAGWSGTLSLPRLVDLDAGGRLRQRPAPELTALREAHVHEETATLTDEHRSLPVTGRALEMRAEVRIDDADEFGLVVRQSPDEEEETLIRYTRESNVVVDRAASSVDSRVSDEPVSMPVTPVDDSLSLRLFLDGSVLELFANDRHCLTTRIYPTREDSNGVSLYAAGGTVTLEALDIWQLGSAWPNPE
;
A
#
# COMPACT_ATOMS: atom_id res chain seq x y z
N MET A 1 5.89 32.86 -30.93
CA MET A 1 4.50 32.91 -31.43
C MET A 1 3.67 33.38 -30.26
N THR A 2 2.90 34.44 -30.45
CA THR A 2 2.07 35.07 -29.40
C THR A 2 0.96 34.10 -29.00
N SER A 3 1.07 33.45 -27.83
CA SER A 3 -0.09 32.79 -27.24
C SER A 3 -1.09 33.89 -26.90
N SER A 4 -2.35 33.70 -27.27
CA SER A 4 -3.44 34.43 -26.62
C SER A 4 -3.28 34.23 -25.12
N ALA A 5 -3.43 35.29 -24.32
CA ALA A 5 -3.58 35.12 -22.89
C ALA A 5 -4.84 34.27 -22.67
N ASN A 6 -4.72 33.21 -21.87
CA ASN A 6 -5.84 32.33 -21.56
C ASN A 6 -6.87 33.15 -20.77
N ARG A 7 -8.13 33.13 -21.21
CA ARG A 7 -9.22 33.89 -20.59
C ARG A 7 -9.73 33.12 -19.39
N VAL A 8 -9.63 33.74 -18.21
CA VAL A 8 -10.04 33.16 -16.93
C VAL A 8 -11.39 33.75 -16.50
N GLY A 9 -12.42 32.90 -16.38
CA GLY A 9 -13.68 33.27 -15.73
C GLY A 9 -13.53 33.17 -14.21
N PHE A 10 -13.36 34.29 -13.51
CA PHE A 10 -13.16 34.32 -12.06
C PHE A 10 -14.50 34.34 -11.33
N LEU A 11 -14.88 33.20 -10.77
CA LEU A 11 -16.21 32.95 -10.23
C LEU A 11 -16.40 33.60 -8.85
N PHE A 12 -17.58 34.20 -8.63
CA PHE A 12 -18.01 34.70 -7.33
C PHE A 12 -19.50 34.46 -7.09
N ASP A 13 -19.90 34.49 -5.81
CA ASP A 13 -21.30 34.34 -5.40
C ASP A 13 -22.08 35.65 -5.66
N ASP A 14 -22.31 36.43 -4.60
CA ASP A 14 -23.06 37.68 -4.67
C ASP A 14 -22.12 38.91 -4.76
N GLU A 15 -21.03 38.91 -3.97
CA GLU A 15 -20.01 39.95 -3.96
C GLU A 15 -18.60 39.33 -3.83
N LEU A 16 -17.58 40.01 -4.34
CA LEU A 16 -16.17 39.58 -4.20
C LEU A 16 -15.67 39.84 -2.78
N SER A 17 -15.17 38.80 -2.11
CA SER A 17 -14.50 38.92 -0.82
C SER A 17 -13.16 39.69 -0.94
N PRO A 18 -12.59 40.22 0.16
CA PRO A 18 -11.27 40.86 0.14
C PRO A 18 -10.18 39.95 -0.46
N GLU A 19 -10.19 38.68 -0.08
CA GLU A 19 -9.26 37.68 -0.62
C GLU A 19 -9.45 37.45 -2.13
N GLN A 20 -10.70 37.39 -2.62
CA GLN A 20 -10.98 37.28 -4.06
C GLN A 20 -10.53 38.53 -4.82
N GLN A 21 -10.67 39.72 -4.23
CA GLN A 21 -10.15 40.96 -4.81
C GLN A 21 -8.63 40.93 -4.89
N ALA A 22 -7.94 40.47 -3.84
CA ALA A 22 -6.49 40.28 -3.84
C ALA A 22 -6.01 39.26 -4.90
N ALA A 23 -6.77 38.18 -5.11
CA ALA A 23 -6.51 37.21 -6.17
C ALA A 23 -6.65 37.82 -7.58
N LEU A 24 -7.69 38.63 -7.82
CA LEU A 24 -7.88 39.34 -9.09
C LEU A 24 -6.79 40.39 -9.34
N GLU A 25 -6.41 41.16 -8.32
CA GLU A 25 -5.28 42.10 -8.40
C GLU A 25 -3.97 41.37 -8.72
N TRP A 26 -3.79 40.17 -8.16
CA TRP A 26 -2.66 39.30 -8.48
C TRP A 26 -2.69 38.86 -9.95
N CYS A 27 -3.83 38.41 -10.49
CA CYS A 27 -3.97 38.08 -11.92
C CYS A 27 -3.56 39.26 -12.82
N GLU A 28 -4.06 40.46 -12.50
CA GLU A 28 -3.76 41.67 -13.26
C GLU A 28 -2.25 42.00 -13.22
N ALA A 29 -1.62 41.81 -12.06
CA ALA A 29 -0.18 42.03 -11.87
C ALA A 29 0.70 40.97 -12.54
N THR A 30 0.20 39.74 -12.74
CA THR A 30 0.91 38.66 -13.43
C THR A 30 0.61 38.57 -14.92
N GLY A 31 -0.35 39.35 -15.42
CA GLY A 31 -0.73 39.39 -16.83
C GLY A 31 -1.73 38.31 -17.24
N ILE A 32 -2.45 37.74 -16.28
CA ILE A 32 -3.54 36.78 -16.48
C ILE A 32 -4.82 37.57 -16.77
N ASP A 33 -5.50 37.26 -17.88
CA ASP A 33 -6.74 37.91 -18.30
C ASP A 33 -7.92 37.29 -17.54
N ALA A 34 -8.22 37.82 -16.35
CA ALA A 34 -9.28 37.33 -15.47
C ALA A 34 -10.48 38.29 -15.41
N GLU A 35 -11.67 37.80 -15.75
CA GLU A 35 -12.93 38.55 -15.73
C GLU A 35 -13.84 38.01 -14.63
N PRO A 36 -14.37 38.85 -13.72
CA PRO A 36 -15.31 38.40 -12.69
C PRO A 36 -16.64 37.90 -13.29
N VAL A 37 -17.07 36.70 -12.89
CA VAL A 37 -18.30 36.05 -13.37
C VAL A 37 -19.18 35.64 -12.19
N SER A 38 -20.45 36.06 -12.19
CA SER A 38 -21.39 35.72 -11.13
C SER A 38 -21.99 34.33 -11.33
N LEU A 39 -21.97 33.51 -10.28
CA LEU A 39 -22.69 32.23 -10.25
C LEU A 39 -24.21 32.42 -10.42
N ALA A 40 -24.76 33.56 -9.99
CA ALA A 40 -26.17 33.86 -10.19
C ALA A 40 -26.52 34.09 -11.67
N ASP A 41 -25.61 34.72 -12.43
CA ASP A 41 -25.79 34.94 -13.86
C ASP A 41 -25.63 33.63 -14.65
N ILE A 42 -24.71 32.74 -14.22
CA ILE A 42 -24.60 31.38 -14.76
C ILE A 42 -25.89 30.59 -14.50
N ALA A 43 -26.37 30.56 -13.25
CA ALA A 43 -27.62 29.87 -12.89
C ALA A 43 -28.84 30.40 -13.67
N ALA A 44 -28.85 31.69 -14.01
CA ALA A 44 -29.90 32.31 -14.82
C ALA A 44 -29.74 32.07 -16.33
N GLY A 45 -28.65 31.46 -16.78
CA GLY A 45 -28.28 31.30 -18.19
C GLY A 45 -27.96 32.63 -18.89
N ALA A 46 -27.60 33.67 -18.12
CA ALA A 46 -27.24 34.99 -18.62
C ALA A 46 -25.77 35.08 -19.05
N GLU A 47 -24.93 34.17 -18.54
CA GLU A 47 -23.50 34.06 -18.89
C GLU A 47 -23.22 32.68 -19.51
N ALA A 48 -22.39 32.65 -20.56
CA ALA A 48 -21.94 31.43 -21.22
C ALA A 48 -20.50 31.10 -20.82
N LEU A 49 -20.30 29.99 -20.10
CA LEU A 49 -18.98 29.59 -19.58
C LEU A 49 -17.97 29.32 -20.70
N GLU A 50 -18.44 28.92 -21.88
CA GLU A 50 -17.62 28.62 -23.06
C GLU A 50 -16.86 29.84 -23.62
N ALA A 51 -17.10 31.03 -23.08
CA ALA A 51 -16.30 32.22 -23.36
C ALA A 51 -14.91 32.20 -22.70
N TYR A 52 -14.69 31.31 -21.72
CA TYR A 52 -13.49 31.24 -20.89
C TYR A 52 -12.78 29.90 -21.08
N ASP A 53 -11.46 29.92 -21.26
CA ASP A 53 -10.66 28.70 -21.41
C ASP A 53 -10.59 27.93 -20.08
N VAL A 54 -10.58 28.67 -18.96
CA VAL A 54 -10.61 28.12 -17.60
C VAL A 54 -11.51 28.97 -16.70
N CYS A 55 -12.32 28.32 -15.89
CA CYS A 55 -13.03 28.97 -14.78
C CYS A 55 -12.26 28.77 -13.47
N TRP A 56 -12.16 29.79 -12.64
CA TRP A 56 -11.51 29.70 -11.34
C TRP A 56 -12.44 30.21 -10.24
N TRP A 57 -12.76 29.32 -9.29
CA TRP A 57 -13.42 29.71 -8.06
C TRP A 57 -12.47 29.65 -6.87
N HIS A 58 -12.31 30.80 -6.21
CA HIS A 58 -11.50 30.96 -5.01
C HIS A 58 -12.38 31.36 -3.83
N ARG A 59 -12.38 30.57 -2.74
CA ARG A 59 -13.30 30.80 -1.61
C ARG A 59 -12.68 30.48 -0.24
N THR A 60 -12.81 31.39 0.71
CA THR A 60 -12.32 31.24 2.10
C THR A 60 -13.40 30.84 3.10
N GLU A 61 -14.66 31.02 2.73
CA GLU A 61 -15.83 30.71 3.57
C GLU A 61 -16.41 29.34 3.23
N SER A 62 -17.11 28.72 4.20
CA SER A 62 -17.80 27.44 3.95
C SER A 62 -18.90 27.61 2.92
N LEU A 63 -19.24 26.54 2.22
CA LEU A 63 -20.46 26.45 1.44
C LEU A 63 -21.69 26.29 2.34
N GLU A 64 -22.30 27.42 2.73
CA GLU A 64 -23.50 27.43 3.58
C GLU A 64 -24.81 27.12 2.82
N SER A 65 -24.83 27.27 1.48
CA SER A 65 -26.00 27.01 0.63
C SER A 65 -25.64 26.42 -0.73
N VAL A 66 -26.19 25.23 -1.02
CA VAL A 66 -25.95 24.48 -2.28
C VAL A 66 -27.00 24.74 -3.37
N ALA A 67 -28.06 25.50 -3.07
CA ALA A 67 -29.19 25.64 -4.00
C ALA A 67 -28.79 26.36 -5.30
N LYS A 68 -28.10 27.51 -5.19
CA LYS A 68 -27.61 28.26 -6.37
C LYS A 68 -26.59 27.45 -7.20
N LEU A 69 -25.75 26.67 -6.53
CA LEU A 69 -24.76 25.82 -7.19
C LEU A 69 -25.37 24.65 -7.93
N SER A 70 -26.44 24.08 -7.37
CA SER A 70 -27.19 23.00 -8.02
C SER A 70 -27.78 23.47 -9.35
N ASP A 71 -28.24 24.72 -9.42
CA ASP A 71 -28.75 25.34 -10.65
C ASP A 71 -27.64 25.58 -11.70
N CYS A 72 -26.37 25.65 -11.29
CA CYS A 72 -25.23 25.80 -12.20
C CYS A 72 -24.71 24.46 -12.76
N ARG A 73 -25.14 23.32 -12.22
CA ARG A 73 -24.57 21.99 -12.52
C ARG A 73 -24.54 21.67 -14.02
N GLU A 74 -25.65 21.89 -14.73
CA GLU A 74 -25.74 21.58 -16.16
C GLU A 74 -24.78 22.44 -17.01
N ALA A 75 -24.60 23.71 -16.63
CA ALA A 75 -23.67 24.60 -17.31
C ALA A 75 -22.22 24.13 -17.11
N PHE A 76 -21.82 23.77 -15.89
CA PHE A 76 -20.47 23.24 -15.63
C PHE A 76 -20.24 21.88 -16.28
N ASP A 77 -21.21 20.95 -16.27
CA ASP A 77 -21.07 19.66 -16.94
C ASP A 77 -20.87 19.85 -18.46
N THR A 78 -21.65 20.73 -19.09
CA THR A 78 -21.48 21.07 -20.52
C THR A 78 -20.12 21.70 -20.79
N TYR A 79 -19.72 22.66 -19.97
CA TYR A 79 -18.46 23.37 -20.07
C TYR A 79 -17.24 22.44 -19.98
N LEU A 80 -17.21 21.58 -18.96
CA LEU A 80 -16.12 20.62 -18.73
C LEU A 80 -16.08 19.54 -19.81
N ARG A 81 -17.22 18.96 -20.17
CA ARG A 81 -17.29 17.98 -21.28
C ARG A 81 -16.85 18.58 -22.62
N GLY A 82 -16.97 19.91 -22.76
CA GLY A 82 -16.50 20.68 -23.91
C GLY A 82 -14.97 20.81 -24.03
N GLY A 83 -14.20 20.38 -23.03
CA GLY A 83 -12.74 20.43 -23.04
C GLY A 83 -12.12 21.51 -22.14
N ASN A 84 -12.94 22.33 -21.48
CA ASN A 84 -12.45 23.46 -20.70
C ASN A 84 -12.10 23.09 -19.26
N GLY A 85 -11.33 23.94 -18.58
CA GLY A 85 -10.82 23.68 -17.24
C GLY A 85 -11.57 24.37 -16.10
N LEU A 86 -11.56 23.77 -14.91
CA LEU A 86 -12.06 24.38 -13.67
C LEU A 86 -11.04 24.28 -12.55
N LEU A 87 -10.68 25.41 -11.94
CA LEU A 87 -9.89 25.48 -10.71
C LEU A 87 -10.81 25.78 -9.53
N LEU A 88 -10.88 24.88 -8.56
CA LEU A 88 -11.50 25.09 -7.26
C LEU A 88 -10.39 25.21 -6.22
N SER A 89 -10.29 26.37 -5.57
CA SER A 89 -9.22 26.62 -4.59
C SER A 89 -9.75 26.97 -3.21
N LEU A 90 -9.02 26.55 -2.18
CA LEU A 90 -9.40 26.59 -0.78
C LEU A 90 -10.74 25.88 -0.57
N ARG A 91 -11.70 26.55 0.07
CA ARG A 91 -13.01 25.98 0.41
C ARG A 91 -13.99 25.91 -0.76
N ALA A 92 -13.60 26.41 -1.94
CA ALA A 92 -14.36 26.14 -3.16
C ALA A 92 -14.35 24.64 -3.52
N LEU A 93 -13.37 23.87 -3.01
CA LEU A 93 -13.31 22.42 -3.18
C LEU A 93 -14.54 21.70 -2.60
N GLU A 94 -15.22 22.27 -1.59
CA GLU A 94 -16.49 21.75 -1.06
C GLU A 94 -17.58 21.59 -2.15
N ALA A 95 -17.43 22.27 -3.31
CA ALA A 95 -18.43 22.29 -4.38
C ALA A 95 -18.44 21.03 -5.28
N VAL A 96 -17.43 20.15 -5.21
CA VAL A 96 -17.25 19.02 -6.15
C VAL A 96 -18.49 18.13 -6.27
N SER A 97 -19.15 17.80 -5.15
CA SER A 97 -20.36 16.97 -5.14
C SER A 97 -21.58 17.71 -5.66
N THR A 98 -21.70 19.00 -5.35
CA THR A 98 -22.81 19.85 -5.79
C THR A 98 -22.73 20.17 -7.28
N LEU A 99 -21.52 20.24 -7.85
CA LEU A 99 -21.29 20.41 -9.28
C LEU A 99 -21.29 19.08 -10.05
N GLY A 100 -21.28 17.92 -9.36
CA GLY A 100 -21.30 16.60 -10.00
C GLY A 100 -19.95 16.14 -10.54
N ILE A 101 -18.86 16.71 -10.03
CA ILE A 101 -17.49 16.35 -10.37
C ILE A 101 -17.11 15.03 -9.69
N ASP A 102 -17.34 14.95 -8.38
CA ASP A 102 -17.09 13.76 -7.57
C ASP A 102 -18.23 13.57 -6.57
N PRO A 103 -18.76 12.36 -6.36
CA PRO A 103 -19.76 12.14 -5.32
C PRO A 103 -19.22 12.36 -3.90
N VAL A 104 -17.90 12.26 -3.69
CA VAL A 104 -17.25 12.44 -2.39
C VAL A 104 -16.68 13.86 -2.27
N ALA A 105 -17.26 14.64 -1.36
CA ALA A 105 -16.75 15.95 -0.97
C ALA A 105 -15.59 15.82 0.04
N PRO A 106 -14.70 16.83 0.19
CA PRO A 106 -13.69 16.84 1.24
C PRO A 106 -14.33 16.68 2.62
N ASP A 107 -13.81 15.75 3.43
CA ASP A 107 -14.29 15.45 4.77
C ASP A 107 -13.77 16.43 5.83
N VAL A 108 -12.70 17.17 5.51
CA VAL A 108 -12.18 18.26 6.32
C VAL A 108 -12.38 19.59 5.61
N SER A 109 -13.02 20.53 6.30
CA SER A 109 -13.19 21.91 5.85
C SER A 109 -13.16 22.83 7.07
N THR A 110 -12.07 23.57 7.24
CA THR A 110 -11.80 24.31 8.48
C THR A 110 -10.93 25.55 8.22
N VAL A 111 -10.68 26.33 9.26
CA VAL A 111 -9.69 27.41 9.29
C VAL A 111 -8.65 27.07 10.34
N GLU A 112 -7.38 27.00 9.93
CA GLU A 112 -6.26 26.61 10.80
C GLU A 112 -5.31 27.79 11.05
N ASP A 113 -4.66 27.81 12.21
CA ASP A 113 -3.55 28.73 12.49
C ASP A 113 -2.23 27.92 12.58
N PRO A 114 -1.61 27.56 11.44
CA PRO A 114 -0.42 26.73 11.43
C PRO A 114 0.76 27.49 12.03
N THR A 115 1.57 26.75 12.78
CA THR A 115 2.76 27.27 13.46
C THR A 115 4.04 27.14 12.65
N THR A 116 3.96 26.52 11.46
CA THR A 116 5.08 26.27 10.55
C THR A 116 4.73 26.65 9.11
N THR A 117 5.73 26.69 8.23
CA THR A 117 5.52 26.88 6.79
C THR A 117 4.67 25.72 6.23
N THR A 118 3.68 26.06 5.41
CA THR A 118 2.80 25.10 4.74
C THR A 118 2.94 25.16 3.22
N GLY A 119 2.59 24.08 2.55
CA GLY A 119 2.67 23.99 1.10
C GLY A 119 2.22 22.65 0.55
N LEU A 120 2.73 22.31 -0.63
CA LEU A 120 2.47 21.01 -1.25
C LEU A 120 3.59 20.03 -0.94
N LEU A 121 3.19 18.84 -0.55
CA LEU A 121 4.01 17.64 -0.56
C LEU A 121 3.62 16.88 -1.85
N VAL A 122 4.39 17.04 -2.92
CA VAL A 122 4.11 16.50 -4.26
C VAL A 122 4.43 15.02 -4.30
N GLN A 123 3.54 14.20 -4.86
CA GLN A 123 3.80 12.77 -5.00
C GLN A 123 4.86 12.51 -6.08
N ALA A 124 5.84 11.65 -5.78
CA ALA A 124 6.93 11.33 -6.69
C ALA A 124 6.46 10.82 -8.07
N ALA A 125 5.35 10.07 -8.12
CA ALA A 125 4.77 9.58 -9.37
C ALA A 125 4.19 10.69 -10.30
N TYR A 126 4.16 11.94 -9.84
CA TYR A 126 3.60 13.07 -10.57
C TYR A 126 4.54 14.27 -10.64
N ASP A 127 5.77 14.20 -10.10
CA ASP A 127 6.66 15.36 -10.02
C ASP A 127 7.06 15.92 -11.39
N GLU A 128 7.06 15.08 -12.44
CA GLU A 128 7.26 15.47 -13.83
C GLU A 128 6.00 16.04 -14.52
N GLN A 129 4.84 16.06 -13.86
CA GLN A 129 3.62 16.61 -14.45
C GLN A 129 3.76 18.12 -14.72
N PRO A 130 3.21 18.65 -15.82
CA PRO A 130 3.35 20.07 -16.18
C PRO A 130 2.91 21.05 -15.08
N VAL A 131 1.96 20.64 -14.23
CA VAL A 131 1.50 21.45 -13.08
C VAL A 131 2.64 21.74 -12.08
N PHE A 132 3.63 20.86 -11.96
CA PHE A 132 4.78 21.01 -11.07
C PHE A 132 6.07 21.47 -11.78
N ALA A 133 6.01 21.77 -13.08
CA ALA A 133 7.17 22.23 -13.83
C ALA A 133 7.81 23.48 -13.20
N ASP A 134 9.14 23.51 -13.15
CA ASP A 134 9.95 24.56 -12.50
C ASP A 134 9.72 24.72 -10.98
N LEU A 135 9.02 23.81 -10.31
CA LEU A 135 9.02 23.68 -8.85
C LEU A 135 10.11 22.69 -8.44
N ASN A 136 10.93 23.05 -7.45
CA ASN A 136 12.10 22.25 -7.09
C ASN A 136 11.74 21.17 -6.07
N GLY A 137 11.71 19.92 -6.52
CA GLY A 137 11.56 18.74 -5.68
C GLY A 137 10.15 18.54 -5.12
N LEU A 138 10.00 17.56 -4.23
CA LEU A 138 8.69 17.11 -3.74
C LEU A 138 8.10 17.97 -2.62
N ARG A 139 8.85 18.94 -2.09
CA ARG A 139 8.40 19.82 -1.00
C ARG A 139 8.35 21.25 -1.51
N VAL A 140 7.14 21.75 -1.73
CA VAL A 140 6.89 23.06 -2.32
C VAL A 140 6.25 23.97 -1.27
N PRO A 141 7.02 24.75 -0.49
CA PRO A 141 6.47 25.71 0.45
C PRO A 141 5.78 26.84 -0.31
N THR A 142 4.50 27.11 0.01
CA THR A 142 3.72 28.17 -0.65
C THR A 142 3.21 29.22 0.32
N ARG A 143 3.33 28.97 1.64
CA ARG A 143 2.83 29.86 2.68
C ARG A 143 3.60 29.80 3.99
N VAL A 144 3.80 30.97 4.61
CA VAL A 144 4.43 31.13 5.92
C VAL A 144 3.42 30.99 7.08
N PRO A 145 3.85 30.69 8.32
CA PRO A 145 2.97 30.61 9.48
C PRO A 145 2.53 32.00 9.97
N ASP A 146 1.59 32.61 9.25
CA ASP A 146 0.95 33.84 9.71
C ASP A 146 -0.55 33.84 9.49
N GLY A 147 -1.26 33.82 10.62
CA GLY A 147 -2.71 33.97 10.71
C GLY A 147 -3.53 32.81 10.16
N PRO A 148 -4.87 33.00 10.16
CA PRO A 148 -5.82 31.95 9.82
C PRO A 148 -5.73 31.53 8.35
N GLN A 149 -5.77 30.22 8.12
CA GLN A 149 -5.68 29.56 6.82
C GLN A 149 -6.93 28.71 6.59
N PRO A 150 -7.91 29.18 5.78
CA PRO A 150 -9.00 28.35 5.36
C PRO A 150 -8.48 27.20 4.48
N SER A 151 -9.04 26.02 4.67
CA SER A 151 -8.70 24.84 3.89
C SER A 151 -9.90 23.91 3.76
N ALA A 152 -9.94 23.16 2.66
CA ALA A 152 -10.79 21.99 2.50
C ALA A 152 -9.94 20.87 1.90
N ARG A 153 -10.01 19.64 2.42
CA ARG A 153 -9.14 18.55 2.00
C ARG A 153 -9.74 17.19 2.32
N TYR A 154 -9.19 16.16 1.68
CA TYR A 154 -9.51 14.77 1.95
C TYR A 154 -8.51 14.21 2.97
N GLU A 155 -8.99 13.61 4.06
CA GLU A 155 -8.17 12.95 5.08
C GLU A 155 -8.59 11.51 5.32
N ALA A 156 -9.87 11.27 5.62
CA ALA A 156 -10.37 9.93 5.95
C ALA A 156 -10.87 9.17 4.72
N ILE A 157 -11.51 9.88 3.78
CA ILE A 157 -12.13 9.29 2.60
C ILE A 157 -11.54 9.98 1.36
N LEU A 158 -10.98 9.20 0.45
CA LEU A 158 -10.48 9.73 -0.83
C LEU A 158 -11.64 10.02 -1.79
N PRO A 159 -11.45 10.96 -2.74
CA PRO A 159 -12.40 11.14 -3.84
C PRO A 159 -12.61 9.82 -4.60
N GLU A 160 -13.83 9.56 -5.06
CA GLU A 160 -14.14 8.31 -5.77
C GLU A 160 -13.42 8.25 -7.13
N ARG A 161 -13.41 9.40 -7.83
CA ARG A 161 -12.90 9.55 -9.19
C ARG A 161 -11.64 10.40 -9.26
N GLY A 162 -11.48 11.30 -8.29
CA GLY A 162 -10.34 12.21 -8.22
C GLY A 162 -9.02 11.48 -8.01
N VAL A 163 -7.96 12.05 -8.57
CA VAL A 163 -6.60 11.56 -8.41
C VAL A 163 -5.84 12.51 -7.48
N PRO A 164 -5.43 12.06 -6.29
CA PRO A 164 -4.51 12.82 -5.43
C PRO A 164 -3.16 13.02 -6.14
N LEU A 165 -2.77 14.28 -6.33
CA LEU A 165 -1.50 14.67 -6.97
C LEU A 165 -0.47 15.15 -5.94
N SER A 166 -0.95 15.71 -4.83
CA SER A 166 -0.10 16.13 -3.72
C SER A 166 -0.87 16.11 -2.40
N SER A 167 -0.13 15.97 -1.29
CA SER A 167 -0.60 16.14 0.07
C SER A 167 -0.06 17.43 0.67
N THR A 168 -0.27 17.64 1.97
CA THR A 168 0.10 18.88 2.65
C THR A 168 1.52 18.77 3.20
N LEU A 169 2.36 19.72 2.81
CA LEU A 169 3.63 19.97 3.49
C LEU A 169 3.33 20.81 4.74
N ARG A 170 3.76 20.33 5.91
CA ARG A 170 4.01 21.17 7.08
C ARG A 170 5.49 21.00 7.42
N GLU A 171 6.24 22.10 7.46
CA GLU A 171 7.72 22.05 7.56
C GLU A 171 8.23 21.35 8.83
N ASP A 172 7.43 21.24 9.89
CA ASP A 172 7.76 20.49 11.10
C ASP A 172 7.34 19.01 11.06
N ARG A 173 6.32 18.67 10.26
CA ARG A 173 5.81 17.30 10.05
C ARG A 173 5.17 17.19 8.67
N GLU A 174 5.75 16.39 7.79
CA GLU A 174 5.07 16.05 6.53
C GLU A 174 3.72 15.38 6.83
N ALA A 175 2.66 15.76 6.11
CA ALA A 175 1.30 15.30 6.35
C ALA A 175 0.75 14.58 5.10
N PRO A 176 1.22 13.36 4.81
CA PRO A 176 0.86 12.65 3.58
C PRO A 176 -0.64 12.30 3.50
N HIS A 177 -1.33 12.18 4.63
CA HIS A 177 -2.78 11.93 4.68
C HIS A 177 -3.63 13.17 4.43
N GLU A 178 -3.07 14.38 4.52
CA GLU A 178 -3.79 15.64 4.29
C GLU A 178 -3.75 16.01 2.80
N VAL A 179 -4.62 15.41 1.97
CA VAL A 179 -4.57 15.57 0.50
C VAL A 179 -4.86 17.01 0.07
N ALA A 180 -3.90 17.65 -0.61
CA ALA A 180 -3.87 19.08 -0.89
C ALA A 180 -4.33 19.45 -2.30
N LEU A 181 -3.89 18.69 -3.31
CA LEU A 181 -4.23 18.89 -4.72
C LEU A 181 -4.79 17.59 -5.31
N VAL A 182 -5.98 17.69 -5.88
CA VAL A 182 -6.66 16.59 -6.56
C VAL A 182 -6.99 17.01 -8.00
N GLY A 183 -6.79 16.11 -8.95
CA GLY A 183 -7.21 16.29 -10.34
C GLY A 183 -8.39 15.37 -10.71
N TRP A 184 -9.33 15.88 -11.49
CA TRP A 184 -10.40 15.08 -12.11
C TRP A 184 -10.42 15.29 -13.62
N GLN A 185 -10.77 14.23 -14.33
CA GLN A 185 -11.12 14.28 -15.74
C GLN A 185 -12.64 14.22 -15.91
N MET A 186 -13.20 15.21 -16.61
CA MET A 186 -14.64 15.34 -16.85
C MET A 186 -14.90 15.40 -18.36
N GLY A 187 -15.02 14.23 -18.99
CA GLY A 187 -15.07 14.14 -20.45
C GLY A 187 -13.73 14.54 -21.08
N ALA A 188 -13.72 15.63 -21.85
CA ALA A 188 -12.50 16.19 -22.43
C ALA A 188 -11.85 17.27 -21.56
N GLY A 189 -12.52 17.78 -20.53
CA GLY A 189 -12.00 18.84 -19.65
C GLY A 189 -11.38 18.30 -18.36
N ASP A 190 -10.77 19.20 -17.60
CA ASP A 190 -10.07 18.91 -16.35
C ASP A 190 -10.56 19.80 -15.21
N VAL A 191 -10.56 19.25 -14.00
CA VAL A 191 -10.79 20.01 -12.77
C VAL A 191 -9.59 19.86 -11.84
N ALA A 192 -9.08 20.98 -11.33
CA ALA A 192 -8.10 21.00 -10.25
C ALA A 192 -8.76 21.46 -8.94
N GLY A 193 -8.59 20.68 -7.89
CA GLY A 193 -9.02 21.00 -6.53
C GLY A 193 -7.82 21.27 -5.65
N LEU A 194 -7.50 22.54 -5.42
CA LEU A 194 -6.38 22.98 -4.59
C LEU A 194 -6.89 23.45 -3.23
N GLY A 195 -7.03 22.50 -2.32
CA GLY A 195 -7.74 22.67 -1.06
C GLY A 195 -7.03 23.50 0.02
N THR A 196 -5.72 23.73 -0.14
CA THR A 196 -4.89 24.37 0.89
C THR A 196 -3.82 25.28 0.27
N ALA A 197 -3.19 26.09 1.13
CA ALA A 197 -1.91 26.76 0.90
C ALA A 197 -1.83 27.77 -0.27
N VAL A 198 -2.96 28.31 -0.72
CA VAL A 198 -3.03 29.43 -1.66
C VAL A 198 -3.88 30.56 -1.10
N GLN A 199 -3.23 31.52 -0.44
CA GLN A 199 -3.84 32.82 -0.12
C GLN A 199 -2.98 33.96 -0.66
N PHE A 200 -3.62 35.08 -0.98
CA PHE A 200 -3.03 36.28 -1.54
C PHE A 200 -2.84 37.35 -0.47
N GLU A 201 -3.73 37.41 0.52
CA GLU A 201 -3.53 38.22 1.72
C GLU A 201 -2.52 37.57 2.68
N GLY A 202 -1.74 38.41 3.37
CA GLY A 202 -0.78 37.99 4.38
C GLY A 202 0.70 38.09 3.94
N PRO A 203 1.63 37.89 4.88
CA PRO A 203 3.05 37.95 4.58
C PRO A 203 3.48 36.75 3.76
N THR A 204 4.55 36.94 3.00
CA THR A 204 5.20 35.88 2.21
C THR A 204 6.71 36.09 2.24
N THR A 205 7.45 35.02 2.01
CA THR A 205 8.86 35.08 1.62
C THR A 205 8.97 35.14 0.11
N ASP A 206 10.14 35.54 -0.42
CA ASP A 206 10.41 35.50 -1.86
C ASP A 206 10.17 34.09 -2.44
N GLU A 207 10.55 33.05 -1.69
CA GLU A 207 10.35 31.65 -2.06
C GLU A 207 8.88 31.24 -2.10
N THR A 208 8.14 31.43 -1.00
CA THR A 208 6.72 31.04 -0.92
C THR A 208 5.87 31.79 -1.94
N ALA A 209 6.17 33.08 -2.18
CA ALA A 209 5.53 33.86 -3.24
C ALA A 209 5.86 33.36 -4.65
N ALA A 210 7.13 33.02 -4.93
CA ALA A 210 7.54 32.48 -6.21
C ALA A 210 6.91 31.11 -6.50
N ASN A 211 6.92 30.21 -5.52
CA ASN A 211 6.32 28.88 -5.63
C ASN A 211 4.81 28.97 -5.83
N ARG A 212 4.10 29.77 -5.03
CA ARG A 212 2.65 29.98 -5.20
C ARG A 212 2.33 30.56 -6.57
N ARG A 213 3.11 31.54 -7.03
CA ARG A 213 2.96 32.12 -8.37
C ARG A 213 3.11 31.05 -9.45
N ARG A 214 4.21 30.28 -9.41
CA ARG A 214 4.50 29.25 -10.40
C ARG A 214 3.43 28.17 -10.44
N LEU A 215 3.02 27.68 -9.27
CA LEU A 215 1.95 26.69 -9.14
C LEU A 215 0.65 27.16 -9.81
N LEU A 216 0.22 28.40 -9.56
CA LEU A 216 -1.00 28.94 -10.16
C LEU A 216 -0.88 29.20 -11.66
N GLU A 217 0.27 29.73 -12.12
CA GLU A 217 0.55 29.90 -13.55
C GLU A 217 0.51 28.54 -14.28
N ASN A 218 1.12 27.50 -13.69
CA ASN A 218 1.09 26.15 -14.25
C ASN A 218 -0.31 25.55 -14.23
N LEU A 219 -1.05 25.63 -13.12
CA LEU A 219 -2.43 25.12 -13.01
C LEU A 219 -3.34 25.75 -14.07
N LEU A 220 -3.36 27.08 -14.16
CA LEU A 220 -4.17 27.78 -15.16
C LEU A 220 -3.71 27.45 -16.58
N GLY A 221 -2.40 27.32 -16.81
CA GLY A 221 -1.83 26.92 -18.09
C GLY A 221 -2.27 25.53 -18.53
N VAL A 222 -2.17 24.53 -17.64
CA VAL A 222 -2.59 23.15 -17.90
C VAL A 222 -4.10 23.08 -18.16
N LEU A 223 -4.90 23.73 -17.30
CA LEU A 223 -6.37 23.70 -17.39
C LEU A 223 -6.94 24.39 -18.64
N SER A 224 -6.14 25.18 -19.36
CA SER A 224 -6.56 25.89 -20.57
C SER A 224 -5.88 25.37 -21.85
N ALA A 225 -5.01 24.36 -21.74
CA ALA A 225 -4.30 23.80 -22.88
C ALA A 225 -5.06 22.61 -23.46
N ASP A 226 -5.33 22.64 -24.76
CA ASP A 226 -6.01 21.54 -25.48
C ASP A 226 -5.17 20.23 -25.52
N ASP A 227 -3.85 20.33 -25.36
CA ASP A 227 -2.89 19.23 -25.53
C ASP A 227 -2.20 18.80 -24.22
N GLN A 228 -2.61 19.35 -23.08
CA GLN A 228 -2.12 18.95 -21.77
C GLN A 228 -3.27 18.42 -20.92
N ARG A 229 -2.92 17.55 -19.99
CA ARG A 229 -3.85 16.94 -19.03
C ARG A 229 -3.31 17.19 -17.64
N LEU A 230 -4.19 17.48 -16.69
CA LEU A 230 -3.82 17.55 -15.27
C LEU A 230 -3.51 16.17 -14.71
N THR A 231 -4.26 15.16 -15.16
CA THR A 231 -4.12 13.76 -14.79
C THR A 231 -4.65 12.88 -15.92
N ASP A 232 -4.16 11.65 -16.02
CA ASP A 232 -4.70 10.61 -16.90
C ASP A 232 -5.94 9.92 -16.29
N GLY A 233 -6.43 10.42 -15.15
CA GLY A 233 -7.50 9.81 -14.38
C GLY A 233 -7.01 8.66 -13.50
N ARG A 234 -7.95 8.02 -12.79
CA ARG A 234 -7.67 6.80 -12.03
C ARG A 234 -7.39 5.67 -13.03
N PRO A 235 -6.35 4.85 -12.85
CA PRO A 235 -6.11 3.71 -13.75
C PRO A 235 -7.30 2.74 -13.73
N GLU A 236 -7.92 2.52 -14.88
CA GLU A 236 -9.08 1.62 -15.06
C GLU A 236 -8.71 0.30 -15.76
N ASP A 237 -7.46 0.14 -16.17
CA ASP A 237 -6.96 -1.06 -16.86
C ASP A 237 -5.49 -1.38 -16.52
N ALA A 238 -5.07 -2.59 -16.89
CA ALA A 238 -3.70 -3.10 -16.69
C ALA A 238 -2.63 -2.25 -17.38
N THR A 239 -2.93 -1.65 -18.54
CA THR A 239 -1.97 -0.82 -19.28
C THR A 239 -1.67 0.47 -18.53
N ALA A 240 -2.71 1.13 -17.99
CA ALA A 240 -2.57 2.33 -17.18
C ALA A 240 -1.79 2.05 -15.89
N LEU A 241 -2.05 0.92 -15.24
CA LEU A 241 -1.29 0.49 -14.04
C LEU A 241 0.17 0.16 -14.37
N SER A 242 0.43 -0.49 -15.50
CA SER A 242 1.79 -0.76 -15.99
C SER A 242 2.59 0.53 -16.24
N ARG A 243 1.95 1.59 -16.78
CA ARG A 243 2.60 2.91 -16.89
C ARG A 243 2.97 3.51 -15.54
N ARG A 244 2.14 3.34 -14.51
CA ARG A 244 2.46 3.77 -13.13
C ARG A 244 3.69 3.05 -12.59
N ARG A 245 3.79 1.74 -12.82
CA ARG A 245 4.96 0.94 -12.46
C ARG A 245 6.21 1.40 -13.21
N ALA A 246 6.08 1.66 -14.52
CA ALA A 246 7.19 2.13 -15.36
C ALA A 246 7.72 3.51 -14.92
N ALA A 247 6.85 4.41 -14.45
CA ALA A 247 7.25 5.72 -13.92
C ALA A 247 8.15 5.62 -12.67
N LEU A 248 8.15 4.48 -11.98
CA LEU A 248 8.97 4.23 -10.79
C LEU A 248 10.11 3.21 -11.06
N ALA A 249 10.35 2.83 -12.31
CA ALA A 249 11.29 1.76 -12.66
C ALA A 249 12.77 2.12 -12.40
N ASP A 250 13.09 3.40 -12.32
CA ASP A 250 14.45 3.89 -12.05
C ASP A 250 14.84 3.73 -10.56
N ASP A 251 13.89 3.56 -9.64
CA ASP A 251 14.17 3.32 -8.22
C ASP A 251 14.82 1.94 -8.03
N HIS A 252 16.10 1.91 -7.65
CA HIS A 252 16.83 0.67 -7.46
C HIS A 252 16.50 -0.12 -6.20
N HIS A 253 15.66 0.40 -5.32
CA HIS A 253 15.06 -0.33 -4.22
C HIS A 253 13.80 -1.08 -4.62
N ARG A 254 13.23 -0.79 -5.79
CA ARG A 254 11.99 -1.41 -6.25
C ARG A 254 12.19 -2.89 -6.62
N PRO A 255 11.40 -3.83 -6.06
CA PRO A 255 11.48 -5.25 -6.40
C PRO A 255 11.10 -5.49 -7.85
N GLN A 256 11.79 -6.43 -8.50
CA GLN A 256 11.55 -6.85 -9.87
C GLN A 256 10.76 -8.15 -9.94
N TYR A 257 10.86 -9.02 -8.95
CA TYR A 257 10.22 -10.34 -8.93
C TYR A 257 9.37 -10.65 -7.70
N HIS A 258 9.28 -9.73 -6.73
CA HIS A 258 8.23 -9.75 -5.72
C HIS A 258 7.00 -9.00 -6.21
N LEU A 259 5.82 -9.47 -5.78
CA LEU A 259 4.57 -8.76 -6.02
C LEU A 259 4.58 -7.46 -5.21
N SER A 260 4.62 -6.32 -5.91
CA SER A 260 4.63 -4.97 -5.35
C SER A 260 3.52 -4.14 -5.99
N PRO A 261 2.97 -3.11 -5.31
CA PRO A 261 1.91 -2.30 -5.90
C PRO A 261 2.47 -1.49 -7.08
N PRO A 262 1.68 -1.17 -8.13
CA PRO A 262 2.17 -0.42 -9.29
C PRO A 262 2.69 0.97 -8.90
N ALA A 263 2.12 1.58 -7.87
CA ALA A 263 2.61 2.76 -7.15
C ALA A 263 1.93 2.79 -5.76
N ASN A 264 2.29 3.70 -4.87
CA ASN A 264 1.65 3.90 -3.56
C ASN A 264 1.83 2.74 -2.58
N TRP A 265 0.87 2.54 -1.67
CA TRP A 265 0.98 1.65 -0.52
C TRP A 265 0.37 0.28 -0.75
N LEU A 266 1.06 -0.77 -0.31
CA LEU A 266 0.56 -2.14 -0.18
C LEU A 266 0.86 -2.67 1.22
N ASN A 267 -0.11 -3.38 1.82
CA ASN A 267 0.15 -4.25 2.97
C ASN A 267 -0.40 -5.67 2.78
N ASP A 268 -1.38 -6.08 3.56
CA ASP A 268 -1.78 -7.47 3.74
C ASP A 268 -2.23 -8.08 2.40
N PRO A 269 -1.77 -9.29 2.02
CA PRO A 269 -2.43 -10.08 0.99
C PRO A 269 -3.86 -10.40 1.41
N ASN A 270 -4.79 -10.27 0.48
CA ASN A 270 -6.21 -10.49 0.70
C ASN A 270 -6.79 -11.33 -0.45
N GLY A 271 -7.91 -11.99 -0.17
CA GLY A 271 -8.67 -12.75 -1.16
C GLY A 271 -7.86 -13.72 -2.03
N VAL A 272 -6.74 -14.28 -1.55
CA VAL A 272 -5.89 -15.12 -2.41
C VAL A 272 -6.63 -16.39 -2.82
N ILE A 273 -6.80 -16.61 -4.11
CA ILE A 273 -7.61 -17.70 -4.66
C ILE A 273 -7.09 -18.12 -6.03
N GLN A 274 -7.23 -19.41 -6.36
CA GLN A 274 -7.09 -19.87 -7.73
C GLN A 274 -8.47 -19.95 -8.38
N TRP A 275 -8.66 -19.25 -9.48
CA TRP A 275 -9.94 -19.16 -10.19
C TRP A 275 -9.68 -19.13 -11.69
N ASN A 276 -10.45 -19.92 -12.46
CA ASN A 276 -10.31 -20.00 -13.92
C ASN A 276 -8.86 -20.23 -14.41
N ASP A 277 -8.13 -21.15 -13.77
CA ASP A 277 -6.72 -21.47 -14.05
C ASP A 277 -5.73 -20.31 -13.75
N GLU A 278 -6.15 -19.22 -13.12
CA GLU A 278 -5.31 -18.09 -12.70
C GLU A 278 -5.21 -17.99 -11.17
N TYR A 279 -4.05 -17.55 -10.69
CA TYR A 279 -3.83 -17.16 -9.30
C TYR A 279 -4.18 -15.68 -9.14
N HIS A 280 -5.20 -15.38 -8.34
CA HIS A 280 -5.60 -14.02 -7.97
C HIS A 280 -5.02 -13.70 -6.60
N VAL A 281 -4.29 -12.57 -6.51
CA VAL A 281 -3.80 -12.02 -5.26
C VAL A 281 -4.32 -10.60 -5.13
N PHE A 282 -5.26 -10.39 -4.21
CA PHE A 282 -5.64 -9.06 -3.79
C PHE A 282 -4.75 -8.61 -2.63
N TYR A 283 -4.77 -7.33 -2.33
CA TYR A 283 -4.00 -6.78 -1.22
C TYR A 283 -4.57 -5.45 -0.76
N GLN A 284 -4.42 -5.12 0.52
CA GLN A 284 -4.72 -3.78 1.00
C GLN A 284 -3.88 -2.74 0.23
N TYR A 285 -4.56 -1.71 -0.29
CA TYR A 285 -4.01 -0.70 -1.18
C TYR A 285 -4.49 0.70 -0.79
N ASN A 286 -3.61 1.69 -0.78
CA ASN A 286 -4.03 3.10 -0.65
C ASN A 286 -3.74 3.86 -1.96
N PRO A 287 -4.76 4.25 -2.76
CA PRO A 287 -4.54 5.03 -3.97
C PRO A 287 -4.11 6.48 -3.70
N GLY A 288 -4.22 6.95 -2.45
CA GLY A 288 -3.87 8.31 -2.05
C GLY A 288 -2.38 8.58 -1.92
N GLY A 289 -1.54 7.55 -1.83
CA GLY A 289 -0.09 7.69 -1.72
C GLY A 289 0.57 6.53 -0.97
N PRO A 290 1.91 6.57 -0.82
CA PRO A 290 2.68 5.48 -0.18
C PRO A 290 2.61 5.55 1.36
N TYR A 291 1.40 5.59 1.92
CA TYR A 291 1.11 5.58 3.35
C TYR A 291 -0.19 4.79 3.63
N HIS A 292 -0.33 4.24 4.83
CA HIS A 292 -1.59 3.63 5.26
C HIS A 292 -2.66 4.72 5.51
N GLY A 293 -3.90 4.49 5.04
CA GLY A 293 -4.97 5.49 5.13
C GLY A 293 -6.31 4.89 4.69
N THR A 294 -6.88 5.42 3.61
CA THR A 294 -8.15 4.95 3.03
C THR A 294 -7.94 3.64 2.26
N ILE A 295 -8.06 2.52 2.96
CA ILE A 295 -7.77 1.19 2.39
C ILE A 295 -8.81 0.75 1.36
N HIS A 296 -8.30 0.32 0.22
CA HIS A 296 -8.93 -0.35 -0.90
C HIS A 296 -8.31 -1.75 -1.07
N TRP A 297 -8.82 -2.57 -2.00
CA TRP A 297 -8.13 -3.78 -2.43
C TRP A 297 -7.54 -3.59 -3.83
N GLY A 298 -6.22 -3.60 -3.93
CA GLY A 298 -5.52 -3.79 -5.20
C GLY A 298 -5.59 -5.25 -5.63
N HIS A 299 -5.24 -5.53 -6.88
CA HIS A 299 -5.39 -6.85 -7.48
C HIS A 299 -4.28 -7.12 -8.50
N ALA A 300 -3.66 -8.29 -8.42
CA ALA A 300 -2.79 -8.82 -9.45
C ALA A 300 -3.13 -10.28 -9.73
N VAL A 301 -2.89 -10.71 -10.97
CA VAL A 301 -3.10 -12.10 -11.41
C VAL A 301 -1.86 -12.69 -12.04
N SER A 302 -1.76 -14.01 -12.00
CA SER A 302 -0.70 -14.79 -12.66
C SER A 302 -1.22 -16.16 -13.05
N ASP A 303 -0.86 -16.66 -14.23
CA ASP A 303 -1.16 -18.04 -14.67
C ASP A 303 -0.03 -19.04 -14.30
N ASP A 304 1.13 -18.54 -13.87
CA ASP A 304 2.35 -19.32 -13.66
C ASP A 304 3.03 -19.09 -12.30
N LEU A 305 2.43 -18.29 -11.40
CA LEU A 305 2.97 -17.81 -10.10
C LEU A 305 4.21 -16.90 -10.20
N VAL A 306 4.62 -16.53 -11.41
CA VAL A 306 5.90 -15.88 -11.68
C VAL A 306 5.69 -14.56 -12.40
N THR A 307 4.93 -14.57 -13.48
CA THR A 307 4.61 -13.43 -14.30
C THR A 307 3.30 -12.83 -13.81
N TRP A 308 3.33 -11.59 -13.35
CA TRP A 308 2.18 -10.92 -12.76
C TRP A 308 1.67 -9.80 -13.65
N GLU A 309 0.35 -9.66 -13.70
CA GLU A 309 -0.35 -8.55 -14.36
C GLU A 309 -1.18 -7.78 -13.33
N ASP A 310 -0.99 -6.46 -13.27
CA ASP A 310 -1.80 -5.58 -12.44
C ASP A 310 -3.25 -5.53 -12.99
N ARG A 311 -4.23 -5.68 -12.11
CA ARG A 311 -5.67 -5.55 -12.43
C ARG A 311 -6.25 -4.31 -11.75
N PRO A 312 -7.37 -3.76 -12.24
CA PRO A 312 -8.02 -2.60 -11.62
C PRO A 312 -8.28 -2.80 -10.12
N VAL A 313 -8.38 -1.70 -9.37
CA VAL A 313 -8.72 -1.76 -7.94
C VAL A 313 -10.05 -2.47 -7.77
N ALA A 314 -10.03 -3.64 -7.12
CA ALA A 314 -11.16 -4.55 -7.03
C ALA A 314 -12.21 -4.09 -6.01
N LEU A 315 -11.77 -3.48 -4.90
CA LEU A 315 -12.66 -3.03 -3.83
C LEU A 315 -12.35 -1.60 -3.40
N THR A 316 -13.38 -0.75 -3.33
CA THR A 316 -13.30 0.66 -2.94
C THR A 316 -14.30 0.94 -1.82
N PRO A 317 -13.96 1.73 -0.77
CA PRO A 317 -14.91 2.11 0.28
C PRO A 317 -16.23 2.69 -0.24
N SER A 318 -17.36 2.30 0.34
CA SER A 318 -18.66 2.89 0.01
C SER A 318 -18.86 4.16 0.85
N PRO A 319 -19.07 5.36 0.27
CA PRO A 319 -19.13 6.62 1.02
C PRO A 319 -20.15 6.66 2.16
N ASP A 320 -21.26 5.93 2.04
CA ASP A 320 -22.30 5.83 3.06
C ASP A 320 -22.37 4.46 3.74
N GLY A 321 -21.52 3.51 3.34
CA GLY A 321 -21.56 2.11 3.76
C GLY A 321 -20.82 1.79 5.07
N PRO A 322 -20.92 0.56 5.56
CA PRO A 322 -20.22 0.10 6.77
C PRO A 322 -18.69 0.01 6.60
N ASP A 323 -18.18 0.23 5.39
CA ASP A 323 -16.76 0.20 5.05
C ASP A 323 -16.22 1.56 4.59
N ARG A 324 -16.96 2.64 4.85
CA ARG A 324 -16.64 4.01 4.43
C ARG A 324 -15.21 4.42 4.75
N ASP A 325 -14.72 4.06 5.93
CA ASP A 325 -13.41 4.49 6.42
C ASP A 325 -12.28 3.54 5.96
N GLY A 326 -12.63 2.42 5.30
CA GLY A 326 -11.68 1.46 4.72
C GLY A 326 -12.30 0.08 4.49
N CYS A 327 -11.87 -0.57 3.40
CA CYS A 327 -12.09 -1.99 3.16
C CYS A 327 -10.84 -2.77 3.62
N TRP A 328 -10.77 -3.16 4.89
CA TRP A 328 -9.61 -3.86 5.45
C TRP A 328 -9.58 -5.35 5.07
N SER A 329 -8.68 -6.09 5.71
CA SER A 329 -8.31 -7.45 5.33
C SER A 329 -9.47 -8.44 5.38
N GLY A 330 -9.34 -9.47 4.55
CA GLY A 330 -10.40 -10.42 4.30
C GLY A 330 -9.95 -11.54 3.36
N CYS A 331 -10.83 -12.49 3.12
CA CYS A 331 -10.60 -13.67 2.29
C CYS A 331 -11.59 -13.74 1.12
N ALA A 332 -11.29 -14.63 0.17
CA ALA A 332 -12.15 -15.00 -0.93
C ALA A 332 -12.44 -16.50 -0.84
N VAL A 333 -13.66 -16.89 -1.15
CA VAL A 333 -14.11 -18.29 -1.15
C VAL A 333 -14.93 -18.57 -2.38
N ASP A 334 -14.87 -19.80 -2.89
CA ASP A 334 -15.75 -20.28 -3.94
C ASP A 334 -16.96 -20.98 -3.32
N VAL A 335 -18.16 -20.47 -3.63
CA VAL A 335 -19.43 -21.09 -3.27
C VAL A 335 -20.11 -21.61 -4.53
N ASP A 336 -19.98 -22.92 -4.77
CA ASP A 336 -20.61 -23.62 -5.91
C ASP A 336 -20.32 -22.97 -7.28
N GLY A 337 -19.09 -22.49 -7.50
CA GLY A 337 -18.68 -21.80 -8.72
C GLY A 337 -19.03 -20.31 -8.73
N THR A 338 -19.24 -19.71 -7.55
CA THR A 338 -19.49 -18.28 -7.37
C THR A 338 -18.49 -17.73 -6.36
N PRO A 339 -17.52 -16.91 -6.78
CA PRO A 339 -16.57 -16.30 -5.86
C PRO A 339 -17.22 -15.21 -4.99
N LEU A 340 -17.03 -15.32 -3.69
CA LEU A 340 -17.46 -14.36 -2.67
C LEU A 340 -16.22 -13.83 -1.93
N ILE A 341 -16.26 -12.57 -1.49
CA ILE A 341 -15.27 -11.98 -0.59
C ILE A 341 -15.90 -11.63 0.76
N LEU A 342 -15.18 -11.91 1.83
CA LEU A 342 -15.51 -11.46 3.18
C LEU A 342 -14.38 -10.57 3.69
N TYR A 343 -14.68 -9.34 4.05
CA TYR A 343 -13.69 -8.34 4.43
C TYR A 343 -14.16 -7.47 5.59
N THR A 344 -13.24 -6.88 6.33
CA THR A 344 -13.61 -5.99 7.44
C THR A 344 -13.95 -4.60 6.92
N GLY A 345 -15.19 -4.16 7.12
CA GLY A 345 -15.61 -2.79 6.87
C GLY A 345 -15.35 -1.88 8.07
N GLY A 346 -14.72 -0.73 7.81
CA GLY A 346 -14.54 0.35 8.78
C GLY A 346 -15.60 1.42 8.77
N ARG A 347 -16.18 1.68 9.95
CA ARG A 347 -17.09 2.81 10.16
C ARG A 347 -16.99 3.38 11.57
N GLY A 348 -16.34 4.54 11.70
CA GLY A 348 -16.14 5.22 12.98
C GLY A 348 -15.26 4.37 13.90
N ASP A 349 -15.82 3.95 15.02
CA ASP A 349 -15.17 3.06 16.01
C ASP A 349 -15.53 1.58 15.82
N LEU A 350 -16.14 1.21 14.68
CA LEU A 350 -16.56 -0.15 14.36
C LEU A 350 -15.70 -0.78 13.27
N GLN A 351 -15.46 -2.07 13.46
CA GLN A 351 -14.87 -3.02 12.51
C GLN A 351 -15.85 -4.18 12.40
N LEU A 352 -16.53 -4.34 11.25
CA LEU A 352 -17.57 -5.35 11.09
C LEU A 352 -17.45 -6.05 9.73
N PRO A 353 -17.75 -7.36 9.65
CA PRO A 353 -17.62 -8.12 8.42
C PRO A 353 -18.62 -7.65 7.37
N CYS A 354 -18.12 -7.51 6.16
CA CYS A 354 -18.85 -7.19 4.95
C CYS A 354 -18.63 -8.30 3.92
N LEU A 355 -19.63 -8.50 3.07
CA LEU A 355 -19.70 -9.51 2.02
C LEU A 355 -19.81 -8.83 0.66
N GLY A 356 -19.12 -9.39 -0.33
CA GLY A 356 -19.26 -9.03 -1.75
C GLY A 356 -19.29 -10.27 -2.63
N THR A 357 -20.00 -10.21 -3.75
CA THR A 357 -20.09 -11.29 -4.75
C THR A 357 -19.45 -10.83 -6.07
N ALA A 358 -18.62 -11.67 -6.68
CA ALA A 358 -18.04 -11.36 -7.98
C ALA A 358 -19.13 -11.25 -9.05
N THR A 359 -19.01 -10.28 -9.94
CA THR A 359 -19.97 -10.04 -11.03
C THR A 359 -19.42 -10.34 -12.42
N ASP A 360 -18.13 -10.72 -12.47
CA ASP A 360 -17.35 -11.01 -13.66
C ASP A 360 -16.37 -12.16 -13.40
N ASP A 361 -15.94 -12.83 -14.48
CA ASP A 361 -15.04 -13.98 -14.41
C ASP A 361 -13.59 -13.60 -14.06
N ASP A 362 -13.22 -12.33 -14.27
CA ASP A 362 -11.87 -11.79 -14.01
C ASP A 362 -11.70 -11.34 -12.53
N LEU A 363 -12.76 -11.46 -11.72
CA LEU A 363 -12.82 -11.04 -10.31
C LEU A 363 -12.46 -9.56 -10.07
N SER A 364 -12.74 -8.71 -11.06
CA SER A 364 -12.40 -7.29 -11.02
C SER A 364 -13.53 -6.42 -10.44
N VAL A 365 -14.76 -6.92 -10.38
CA VAL A 365 -15.94 -6.16 -9.94
C VAL A 365 -16.79 -6.96 -8.95
N TRP A 366 -16.99 -6.35 -7.77
CA TRP A 366 -17.71 -6.97 -6.66
C TRP A 366 -19.00 -6.20 -6.33
N GLU A 367 -20.14 -6.89 -6.32
CA GLU A 367 -21.39 -6.38 -5.79
C GLU A 367 -21.43 -6.60 -4.28
N LYS A 368 -21.36 -5.51 -3.51
CA LYS A 368 -21.44 -5.57 -2.03
C LYS A 368 -22.87 -5.88 -1.61
N SER A 369 -23.02 -6.79 -0.64
CA SER A 369 -24.32 -7.18 -0.11
C SER A 369 -25.06 -6.02 0.56
N ASP A 370 -26.37 -5.91 0.31
CA ASP A 370 -27.29 -5.00 1.01
C ASP A 370 -27.48 -5.40 2.50
N GLU A 371 -27.10 -6.62 2.88
CA GLU A 371 -27.12 -7.11 4.26
C GLU A 371 -25.87 -6.69 5.06
N ASN A 372 -24.92 -5.97 4.45
CA ASN A 372 -23.73 -5.52 5.15
C ASN A 372 -24.03 -4.51 6.28
N PRO A 373 -23.39 -4.66 7.46
CA PRO A 373 -22.48 -5.74 7.83
C PRO A 373 -23.23 -7.05 8.17
N ILE A 374 -22.68 -8.18 7.73
CA ILE A 374 -23.32 -9.51 7.88
C ILE A 374 -23.28 -10.05 9.31
N ILE A 375 -22.44 -9.47 10.18
CA ILE A 375 -22.48 -9.67 11.63
C ILE A 375 -22.45 -8.26 12.24
N ASP A 376 -23.58 -7.82 12.78
CA ASP A 376 -23.76 -6.46 13.34
C ASP A 376 -23.72 -6.42 14.88
N THR A 377 -23.69 -7.61 15.50
CA THR A 377 -23.78 -7.80 16.93
C THR A 377 -22.49 -8.45 17.44
N LEU A 378 -21.76 -7.72 18.29
CA LEU A 378 -20.55 -8.22 18.91
C LEU A 378 -20.87 -9.22 20.05
N PRO A 379 -20.04 -10.26 20.26
CA PRO A 379 -20.17 -11.15 21.40
C PRO A 379 -20.18 -10.41 22.75
N GLU A 380 -21.07 -10.84 23.66
CA GLU A 380 -21.09 -10.33 25.04
C GLU A 380 -20.06 -11.02 25.95
N GLU A 381 -19.78 -12.30 25.69
CA GLU A 381 -18.87 -13.13 26.50
C GLU A 381 -17.95 -13.98 25.59
N PRO A 382 -16.61 -13.90 25.77
CA PRO A 382 -15.92 -12.97 26.66
C PRO A 382 -16.02 -11.51 26.17
N PRO A 383 -15.85 -10.52 27.06
CA PRO A 383 -15.79 -9.12 26.65
C PRO A 383 -14.58 -8.89 25.74
N LEU A 384 -14.84 -8.32 24.56
CA LEU A 384 -13.80 -8.02 23.59
C LEU A 384 -13.00 -6.78 23.99
N ARG A 385 -11.72 -6.78 23.64
CA ARG A 385 -10.80 -5.69 23.88
C ARG A 385 -11.26 -4.44 23.13
N SER A 386 -11.31 -3.31 23.82
CA SER A 386 -11.50 -1.98 23.23
C SER A 386 -10.21 -1.17 23.27
N THR A 387 -10.08 -0.20 22.36
CA THR A 387 -8.95 0.72 22.28
C THR A 387 -9.43 2.17 22.17
N GLU A 388 -8.52 3.12 22.04
CA GLU A 388 -8.90 4.53 21.84
C GLU A 388 -9.60 4.76 20.49
N HIS A 389 -9.37 3.88 19.52
CA HIS A 389 -9.93 3.96 18.18
C HIS A 389 -11.10 3.01 17.97
N TRP A 390 -11.10 1.85 18.64
CA TRP A 390 -12.06 0.78 18.36
C TRP A 390 -12.90 0.42 19.57
N ARG A 391 -14.23 0.36 19.36
CA ARG A 391 -15.17 -0.13 20.35
C ARG A 391 -14.90 -1.59 20.70
N ALA A 392 -14.50 -2.39 19.72
CA ALA A 392 -14.01 -3.74 19.89
C ALA A 392 -13.02 -4.07 18.77
N GLU A 393 -11.97 -4.80 19.10
CA GLU A 393 -11.08 -5.42 18.11
C GLU A 393 -11.81 -6.62 17.46
N PHE A 394 -12.17 -6.49 16.17
CA PHE A 394 -13.01 -7.47 15.47
C PHE A 394 -12.80 -7.39 13.95
N ARG A 395 -11.74 -8.03 13.43
CA ARG A 395 -11.32 -7.87 12.03
C ARG A 395 -10.60 -9.09 11.46
N ASP A 396 -10.26 -9.00 10.18
CA ASP A 396 -9.43 -9.94 9.41
C ASP A 396 -10.04 -11.34 9.35
N HIS A 397 -10.88 -11.53 8.34
CA HIS A 397 -11.73 -12.70 8.21
C HIS A 397 -11.05 -13.83 7.45
N SER A 398 -11.17 -15.05 7.96
CA SER A 398 -10.80 -16.29 7.25
C SER A 398 -11.98 -17.24 7.26
N VAL A 399 -12.37 -17.74 6.09
CA VAL A 399 -13.52 -18.64 5.92
C VAL A 399 -13.11 -19.91 5.20
N TRP A 400 -13.63 -21.05 5.65
CA TRP A 400 -13.51 -22.33 4.94
C TRP A 400 -14.77 -23.18 5.13
N GLN A 401 -14.97 -24.15 4.24
CA GLN A 401 -16.01 -25.16 4.37
C GLN A 401 -15.41 -26.47 4.90
N ALA A 402 -16.05 -27.07 5.91
CA ALA A 402 -15.70 -28.39 6.39
C ALA A 402 -16.27 -29.49 5.48
N ASP A 403 -15.76 -30.72 5.62
CA ASP A 403 -16.18 -31.88 4.80
C ASP A 403 -17.69 -32.21 4.91
N ASP A 404 -18.36 -31.78 5.98
CA ASP A 404 -19.79 -31.98 6.18
C ASP A 404 -20.67 -30.87 5.57
N GLY A 405 -20.06 -29.86 4.94
CA GLY A 405 -20.72 -28.71 4.32
C GLY A 405 -20.81 -27.48 5.22
N THR A 406 -20.44 -27.58 6.51
CA THR A 406 -20.54 -26.46 7.45
C THR A 406 -19.46 -25.41 7.16
N TRP A 407 -19.89 -24.16 6.98
CA TRP A 407 -18.98 -23.02 6.84
C TRP A 407 -18.46 -22.58 8.20
N HIS A 408 -17.17 -22.25 8.26
CA HIS A 408 -16.48 -21.77 9.46
C HIS A 408 -15.86 -20.41 9.16
N HIS A 409 -15.92 -19.49 10.12
CA HIS A 409 -15.42 -18.12 9.98
C HIS A 409 -14.63 -17.72 11.22
N LEU A 410 -13.34 -17.45 11.01
CA LEU A 410 -12.46 -16.89 12.02
C LEU A 410 -12.40 -15.37 11.92
N ILE A 411 -12.43 -14.72 13.08
CA ILE A 411 -12.30 -13.27 13.21
C ILE A 411 -11.23 -12.96 14.26
N GLY A 412 -10.21 -12.21 13.85
CA GLY A 412 -9.14 -11.73 14.72
C GLY A 412 -9.67 -10.78 15.79
N SER A 413 -9.26 -11.00 17.03
CA SER A 413 -9.76 -10.27 18.18
C SER A 413 -8.80 -10.33 19.39
N GLY A 414 -9.22 -9.73 20.49
CA GLY A 414 -8.56 -9.78 21.78
C GLY A 414 -9.58 -9.74 22.90
N ILE A 415 -9.25 -10.34 24.05
CA ILE A 415 -10.12 -10.34 25.23
C ILE A 415 -9.73 -9.18 26.15
N GLU A 416 -10.71 -8.47 26.72
CA GLU A 416 -10.47 -7.44 27.72
C GLU A 416 -9.69 -8.02 28.91
N ASP A 417 -8.60 -7.35 29.31
CA ASP A 417 -7.63 -7.84 30.31
C ASP A 417 -7.03 -9.25 30.02
N GLY A 418 -7.14 -9.74 28.78
CA GLY A 418 -6.70 -11.07 28.33
C GLY A 418 -5.65 -11.03 27.22
N GLY A 419 -5.45 -12.18 26.59
CA GLY A 419 -4.63 -12.33 25.38
C GLY A 419 -5.42 -12.09 24.09
N GLY A 420 -4.68 -12.02 22.98
CA GLY A 420 -5.26 -12.10 21.64
C GLY A 420 -6.00 -13.42 21.43
N THR A 421 -6.99 -13.42 20.55
CA THR A 421 -7.82 -14.59 20.25
C THR A 421 -8.30 -14.55 18.81
N ALA A 422 -8.69 -15.71 18.27
CA ALA A 422 -9.54 -15.76 17.09
C ALA A 422 -10.92 -16.28 17.52
N LEU A 423 -11.96 -15.56 17.11
CA LEU A 423 -13.36 -15.91 17.36
C LEU A 423 -13.84 -16.84 16.25
N LEU A 424 -14.56 -17.90 16.60
CA LEU A 424 -15.13 -18.85 15.65
C LEU A 424 -16.64 -18.63 15.51
N TYR A 425 -17.08 -18.56 14.27
CA TYR A 425 -18.48 -18.61 13.86
C TYR A 425 -18.70 -19.74 12.87
N THR A 426 -19.93 -20.24 12.79
CA THR A 426 -20.34 -21.28 11.84
C THR A 426 -21.62 -20.91 11.09
N SER A 427 -21.78 -21.41 9.87
CA SER A 427 -23.00 -21.25 9.08
C SER A 427 -23.34 -22.54 8.33
N ASP A 428 -24.64 -22.85 8.24
CA ASP A 428 -25.18 -23.95 7.41
C ASP A 428 -25.61 -23.48 6.00
N GLY A 429 -25.57 -22.16 5.74
CA GLY A 429 -26.08 -21.55 4.50
C GLY A 429 -24.96 -21.07 3.58
N ASP A 430 -25.13 -21.28 2.28
CA ASP A 430 -24.17 -20.90 1.23
C ASP A 430 -24.18 -19.39 0.91
N GLU A 431 -25.17 -18.68 1.45
CA GLU A 431 -25.32 -17.23 1.36
C GLU A 431 -24.33 -16.49 2.27
N LEU A 432 -23.78 -17.18 3.27
CA LEU A 432 -22.77 -16.63 4.21
C LEU A 432 -23.21 -15.34 4.93
N THR A 433 -24.52 -15.15 5.13
CA THR A 433 -25.09 -14.00 5.84
C THR A 433 -25.59 -14.31 7.25
N ASP A 434 -25.78 -15.58 7.61
CA ASP A 434 -26.25 -16.00 8.94
C ASP A 434 -25.15 -16.81 9.66
N TRP A 435 -24.59 -16.24 10.72
CA TRP A 435 -23.44 -16.79 11.44
C TRP A 435 -23.76 -17.02 12.91
N GLU A 436 -23.53 -18.25 13.40
CA GLU A 436 -23.65 -18.62 14.80
C GLU A 436 -22.29 -18.55 15.51
N TYR A 437 -22.20 -17.76 16.58
CA TYR A 437 -20.98 -17.63 17.38
C TYR A 437 -20.73 -18.88 18.24
N GLN A 438 -19.57 -19.51 18.09
CA GLN A 438 -19.18 -20.72 18.83
C GLN A 438 -18.25 -20.44 20.02
N GLY A 439 -17.60 -19.27 20.07
CA GLY A 439 -16.60 -18.95 21.08
C GLY A 439 -15.20 -18.71 20.48
N PRO A 440 -14.19 -18.45 21.32
CA PRO A 440 -12.81 -18.37 20.86
C PRO A 440 -12.25 -19.75 20.52
N ILE A 441 -11.65 -19.91 19.34
CA ILE A 441 -10.99 -21.17 18.94
C ILE A 441 -9.72 -21.43 19.77
N LEU A 442 -9.01 -20.36 20.12
CA LEU A 442 -7.80 -20.37 20.94
C LEU A 442 -7.60 -18.97 21.53
N VAL A 443 -7.28 -18.92 22.83
CA VAL A 443 -6.88 -17.69 23.52
C VAL A 443 -5.38 -17.73 23.80
N GLY A 444 -4.67 -16.72 23.33
CA GLY A 444 -3.23 -16.56 23.49
C GLY A 444 -2.80 -16.24 24.91
N ASN A 445 -1.53 -16.52 25.21
CA ASN A 445 -0.88 -15.96 26.38
C ASN A 445 -0.51 -14.49 26.08
N PRO A 446 -1.00 -13.49 26.83
CA PRO A 446 -0.76 -12.08 26.51
C PRO A 446 0.72 -11.67 26.48
N GLU A 447 1.56 -12.26 27.32
CA GLU A 447 3.00 -11.93 27.39
C GLU A 447 3.78 -12.49 26.20
N ARG A 448 3.33 -13.62 25.64
CA ARG A 448 3.99 -14.28 24.50
C ARG A 448 3.35 -13.91 23.18
N ASP A 449 2.03 -14.04 23.11
CA ASP A 449 1.23 -14.01 21.89
C ASP A 449 0.57 -12.65 21.65
N GLY A 450 0.76 -11.68 22.55
CA GLY A 450 0.17 -10.35 22.44
C GLY A 450 -1.29 -10.29 22.91
N HIS A 451 -1.83 -9.08 22.92
CA HIS A 451 -3.19 -8.79 23.40
C HIS A 451 -4.25 -8.72 22.29
N MET A 452 -3.82 -8.79 21.03
CA MET A 452 -4.67 -8.73 19.85
C MET A 452 -4.06 -9.60 18.77
N TRP A 453 -4.89 -10.38 18.08
CA TRP A 453 -4.51 -11.20 16.94
C TRP A 453 -5.18 -10.68 15.67
N GLU A 454 -4.36 -10.38 14.69
CA GLU A 454 -4.71 -9.99 13.32
C GLU A 454 -4.51 -11.18 12.37
N CYS A 455 -5.25 -11.17 11.27
CA CYS A 455 -5.16 -12.13 10.17
C CYS A 455 -5.08 -13.61 10.61
N PRO A 456 -6.01 -14.11 11.46
CA PRO A 456 -6.03 -15.52 11.80
C PRO A 456 -6.45 -16.37 10.60
N GLU A 457 -5.73 -17.46 10.33
CA GLU A 457 -6.12 -18.43 9.31
C GLU A 457 -5.69 -19.84 9.73
N LEU A 458 -6.54 -20.82 9.39
CA LEU A 458 -6.36 -22.23 9.73
C LEU A 458 -6.14 -23.04 8.45
N LEU A 459 -4.97 -23.65 8.32
CA LEU A 459 -4.61 -24.52 7.21
C LEU A 459 -4.71 -25.98 7.62
N ASP A 460 -5.40 -26.77 6.80
CA ASP A 460 -5.56 -28.20 7.04
C ASP A 460 -4.53 -29.04 6.29
N PHE A 461 -3.73 -29.80 7.03
CA PHE A 461 -2.77 -30.79 6.52
C PHE A 461 -3.21 -32.24 6.80
N GLY A 462 -4.50 -32.46 7.12
CA GLY A 462 -5.09 -33.76 7.41
C GLY A 462 -5.06 -34.10 8.90
N GLU A 463 -4.12 -34.92 9.35
CA GLU A 463 -4.04 -35.31 10.78
C GLU A 463 -3.62 -34.14 11.69
N ARG A 464 -3.17 -33.02 11.13
CA ARG A 464 -2.74 -31.82 11.84
C ARG A 464 -3.16 -30.58 11.08
N GLN A 465 -3.47 -29.54 11.84
CA GLN A 465 -3.77 -28.21 11.33
C GLN A 465 -2.69 -27.23 11.76
N LEU A 466 -2.56 -26.14 11.01
CA LEU A 466 -1.76 -24.97 11.36
C LEU A 466 -2.69 -23.78 11.51
N LEU A 467 -2.79 -23.23 12.71
CA LEU A 467 -3.38 -21.91 12.96
C LEU A 467 -2.24 -20.90 12.99
N HIS A 468 -2.28 -19.87 12.16
CA HIS A 468 -1.36 -18.73 12.29
C HIS A 468 -2.11 -17.45 12.60
N ILE A 469 -1.40 -16.52 13.24
CA ILE A 469 -1.88 -15.19 13.65
C ILE A 469 -0.75 -14.18 13.54
N SER A 470 -1.11 -12.92 13.40
CA SER A 470 -0.21 -11.77 13.43
C SER A 470 -0.46 -10.96 14.70
N ASN A 471 0.57 -10.64 15.49
CA ASN A 471 0.39 -10.08 16.85
C ASN A 471 1.06 -8.71 17.07
N TYR A 472 1.11 -7.87 16.04
CA TYR A 472 1.87 -6.62 15.92
C TYR A 472 3.40 -6.74 15.95
N GLU A 473 3.95 -7.80 16.57
CA GLU A 473 5.39 -8.03 16.63
C GLU A 473 5.86 -8.98 15.54
N ALA A 474 5.19 -10.13 15.40
CA ALA A 474 5.58 -11.21 14.51
C ALA A 474 4.36 -12.01 14.04
N VAL A 475 4.61 -12.96 13.14
CA VAL A 475 3.62 -13.96 12.74
C VAL A 475 3.89 -15.26 13.48
N ARG A 476 2.97 -15.63 14.37
CA ARG A 476 3.04 -16.87 15.16
C ARG A 476 2.23 -17.96 14.50
N TYR A 477 2.70 -19.19 14.60
CA TYR A 477 1.92 -20.36 14.24
C TYR A 477 1.78 -21.32 15.42
N TYR A 478 0.68 -22.06 15.39
CA TYR A 478 0.32 -23.16 16.28
C TYR A 478 0.05 -24.38 15.40
N LEU A 479 0.83 -25.44 15.58
CA LEU A 479 0.52 -26.75 15.02
C LEU A 479 -0.23 -27.55 16.07
N GLY A 480 -1.27 -28.25 15.65
CA GLY A 480 -2.18 -28.91 16.58
C GLY A 480 -3.31 -29.68 15.90
N GLY A 481 -4.30 -30.03 16.69
CA GLY A 481 -5.57 -30.61 16.23
C GLY A 481 -6.72 -29.63 16.44
N TYR A 482 -7.50 -29.39 15.39
CA TYR A 482 -8.77 -28.68 15.48
C TYR A 482 -9.90 -29.68 15.73
N ASP A 483 -10.66 -29.48 16.82
CA ASP A 483 -11.86 -30.24 17.13
C ASP A 483 -13.09 -29.41 16.74
N ALA A 484 -13.79 -29.83 15.68
CA ALA A 484 -14.98 -29.15 15.18
C ALA A 484 -16.20 -29.30 16.12
N ASP A 485 -16.28 -30.38 16.91
CA ASP A 485 -17.39 -30.58 17.86
C ASP A 485 -17.25 -29.64 19.08
N ASP A 486 -16.02 -29.45 19.56
CA ASP A 486 -15.72 -28.58 20.71
C ASP A 486 -15.39 -27.14 20.28
N GLY A 487 -15.19 -26.87 18.98
CA GLY A 487 -14.85 -25.56 18.44
C GLY A 487 -13.49 -25.03 18.89
N ALA A 488 -12.56 -25.92 19.29
CA ALA A 488 -11.32 -25.56 19.98
C ALA A 488 -10.07 -26.14 19.29
N PHE A 489 -8.94 -25.45 19.43
CA PHE A 489 -7.65 -25.87 18.88
C PHE A 489 -6.70 -26.36 19.98
N ASP A 490 -6.31 -27.63 19.93
CA ASP A 490 -5.34 -28.23 20.85
C ASP A 490 -3.91 -28.10 20.30
N VAL A 491 -3.06 -27.37 21.02
CA VAL A 491 -1.72 -26.96 20.55
C VAL A 491 -0.65 -28.00 20.90
N ASP A 492 -0.03 -28.57 19.88
CA ASP A 492 1.15 -29.44 20.00
C ASP A 492 2.47 -28.65 20.02
N ARG A 493 2.59 -27.65 19.14
CA ARG A 493 3.83 -26.92 18.88
C ARG A 493 3.53 -25.49 18.49
N THR A 494 4.39 -24.57 18.89
CA THR A 494 4.34 -23.18 18.42
C THR A 494 5.67 -22.76 17.81
N GLY A 495 5.64 -21.71 16.98
CA GLY A 495 6.81 -21.10 16.39
C GLY A 495 6.49 -19.77 15.72
N LEU A 496 7.47 -19.24 14.98
CA LEU A 496 7.28 -18.10 14.09
C LEU A 496 7.30 -18.59 12.65
N LEU A 497 6.45 -18.00 11.80
CA LEU A 497 6.53 -18.26 10.35
C LEU A 497 7.76 -17.60 9.74
N ASP A 498 8.16 -16.44 10.27
CA ASP A 498 9.32 -15.69 9.82
C ASP A 498 9.91 -14.88 10.98
N HIS A 499 11.22 -14.66 10.96
CA HIS A 499 11.96 -13.97 12.01
C HIS A 499 12.22 -12.48 11.75
N GLY A 500 11.78 -11.93 10.62
CA GLY A 500 11.96 -10.52 10.28
C GLY A 500 10.66 -9.79 9.92
N SER A 501 10.69 -8.99 8.86
CA SER A 501 9.69 -7.99 8.49
C SER A 501 8.46 -8.55 7.78
N PHE A 502 8.19 -9.85 7.88
CA PHE A 502 7.04 -10.55 7.31
C PHE A 502 5.83 -10.48 8.27
N TYR A 503 4.65 -10.15 7.74
CA TYR A 503 3.44 -9.92 8.54
C TYR A 503 2.16 -10.29 7.76
N ALA A 504 1.06 -10.50 8.47
CA ALA A 504 -0.30 -10.66 7.92
C ALA A 504 -0.42 -11.63 6.73
N PRO A 505 0.08 -12.88 6.81
CA PRO A 505 0.01 -13.75 5.66
C PRO A 505 -1.40 -14.25 5.39
N GLN A 506 -1.61 -14.64 4.13
CA GLN A 506 -2.80 -15.38 3.70
C GLN A 506 -2.37 -16.47 2.71
N SER A 507 -3.16 -17.54 2.67
CA SER A 507 -2.82 -18.72 1.89
C SER A 507 -3.96 -19.16 0.99
N LEU A 508 -3.61 -19.83 -0.10
CA LEU A 508 -4.57 -20.57 -0.92
C LEU A 508 -4.14 -22.03 -1.04
N ARG A 509 -5.13 -22.90 -1.24
CA ARG A 509 -4.89 -24.28 -1.67
C ARG A 509 -5.13 -24.36 -3.16
N ASP A 510 -4.08 -24.66 -3.92
CA ASP A 510 -4.17 -24.71 -5.38
C ASP A 510 -4.78 -26.02 -5.89
N ASP A 511 -5.02 -26.12 -7.20
CA ASP A 511 -5.60 -27.28 -7.87
C ASP A 511 -4.75 -28.55 -7.74
N ASP A 512 -3.44 -28.40 -7.51
CA ASP A 512 -2.52 -29.50 -7.19
C ASP A 512 -2.59 -29.90 -5.69
N GLY A 513 -3.40 -29.21 -4.90
CA GLY A 513 -3.62 -29.44 -3.48
C GLY A 513 -2.49 -28.91 -2.59
N ARG A 514 -1.65 -28.01 -3.10
CA ARG A 514 -0.53 -27.38 -2.38
C ARG A 514 -1.02 -26.14 -1.64
N TRP A 515 -0.51 -25.92 -0.44
CA TRP A 515 -0.69 -24.65 0.27
C TRP A 515 0.39 -23.65 -0.18
N LEU A 516 -0.05 -22.56 -0.78
CA LEU A 516 0.77 -21.41 -1.16
C LEU A 516 0.44 -20.25 -0.25
N MET A 517 1.45 -19.59 0.29
CA MET A 517 1.32 -18.50 1.25
C MET A 517 2.12 -17.27 0.81
N TRP A 518 1.51 -16.10 0.97
CA TRP A 518 2.17 -14.80 0.85
C TRP A 518 2.03 -14.07 2.17
N GLY A 519 2.99 -13.19 2.49
CA GLY A 519 2.86 -12.24 3.59
C GLY A 519 3.33 -10.86 3.19
N TRP A 520 2.83 -9.85 3.87
CA TRP A 520 3.29 -8.49 3.71
C TRP A 520 4.72 -8.35 4.24
N VAL A 521 5.61 -7.83 3.41
CA VAL A 521 6.96 -7.40 3.81
C VAL A 521 6.89 -5.92 4.17
N LYS A 522 6.95 -5.65 5.47
CA LYS A 522 6.86 -4.30 6.03
C LYS A 522 7.97 -3.40 5.48
N PRO A 523 7.66 -2.13 5.13
CA PRO A 523 8.72 -1.17 4.84
C PRO A 523 9.55 -0.95 6.11
N GLU A 524 10.85 -0.77 5.94
CA GLU A 524 11.79 -0.45 7.04
C GLU A 524 12.52 0.87 6.75
N ARG A 525 11.74 1.80 6.19
CA ARG A 525 12.09 3.20 5.96
C ARG A 525 10.95 4.07 6.45
N ASP A 526 11.25 5.29 6.89
CA ASP A 526 10.24 6.20 7.42
C ASP A 526 9.24 6.69 6.36
N ALA A 527 8.18 7.37 6.80
CA ALA A 527 7.12 7.86 5.91
C ALA A 527 7.63 8.85 4.85
N SER A 528 8.67 9.62 5.14
CA SER A 528 9.25 10.60 4.21
C SER A 528 10.01 9.91 3.09
N ALA A 529 10.80 8.88 3.42
CA ALA A 529 11.49 8.04 2.44
C ALA A 529 10.51 7.18 1.61
N GLN A 530 9.38 6.76 2.19
CA GLN A 530 8.29 6.11 1.44
C GLN A 530 7.65 7.08 0.44
N TRP A 531 7.40 8.32 0.87
CA TRP A 531 6.88 9.38 0.02
C TRP A 531 7.80 9.67 -1.17
N ASP A 532 9.10 9.82 -0.92
CA ASP A 532 10.11 10.11 -1.94
C ASP A 532 10.20 9.03 -3.01
N ALA A 533 10.04 7.76 -2.61
CA ALA A 533 10.05 6.66 -3.54
C ALA A 533 8.74 6.51 -4.33
N GLY A 534 7.63 7.10 -3.85
CA GLY A 534 6.32 6.97 -4.48
C GLY A 534 5.66 5.59 -4.32
N TRP A 535 6.25 4.69 -3.52
CA TRP A 535 5.68 3.38 -3.20
C TRP A 535 6.08 2.89 -1.81
N SER A 536 5.33 1.94 -1.25
CA SER A 536 5.63 1.32 0.03
C SER A 536 5.00 -0.07 0.15
N GLY A 537 5.71 -0.97 0.83
CA GLY A 537 5.32 -2.37 1.00
C GLY A 537 5.47 -3.22 -0.27
N THR A 538 5.56 -4.53 -0.05
CA THR A 538 5.58 -5.58 -1.08
C THR A 538 5.11 -6.87 -0.42
N LEU A 539 4.67 -7.85 -1.20
CA LEU A 539 4.46 -9.20 -0.70
C LEU A 539 5.75 -10.01 -0.76
N SER A 540 5.85 -11.02 0.10
CA SER A 540 6.89 -12.05 0.05
C SER A 540 6.78 -12.85 -1.24
N LEU A 541 7.80 -13.66 -1.52
CA LEU A 541 7.68 -14.75 -2.48
C LEU A 541 6.51 -15.67 -2.11
N PRO A 542 5.86 -16.32 -3.10
CA PRO A 542 4.95 -17.43 -2.83
C PRO A 542 5.71 -18.55 -2.13
N ARG A 543 5.25 -18.93 -0.94
CA ARG A 543 5.85 -20.02 -0.14
C ARG A 543 4.97 -21.26 -0.22
N LEU A 544 5.56 -22.39 -0.61
CA LEU A 544 5.00 -23.70 -0.35
C LEU A 544 5.13 -24.01 1.14
N VAL A 545 4.00 -24.27 1.78
CA VAL A 545 3.90 -24.61 3.21
C VAL A 545 3.37 -26.04 3.36
N ASP A 546 4.09 -26.87 4.10
CA ASP A 546 3.64 -28.24 4.41
C ASP A 546 4.32 -28.79 5.68
N LEU A 547 4.09 -30.07 5.98
CA LEU A 547 4.75 -30.78 7.08
C LEU A 547 5.78 -31.80 6.57
N ASP A 548 6.93 -31.88 7.25
CA ASP A 548 7.90 -32.96 7.05
C ASP A 548 7.41 -34.31 7.64
N ALA A 549 8.15 -35.39 7.38
CA ALA A 549 7.82 -36.73 7.89
C ALA A 549 7.82 -36.83 9.43
N GLY A 550 8.39 -35.85 10.14
CA GLY A 550 8.35 -35.72 11.60
C GLY A 550 7.24 -34.79 12.09
N GLY A 551 6.36 -34.31 11.20
CA GLY A 551 5.27 -33.39 11.52
C GLY A 551 5.73 -31.98 11.88
N ARG A 552 6.89 -31.54 11.37
CA ARG A 552 7.39 -30.16 11.53
C ARG A 552 7.07 -29.34 10.30
N LEU A 553 6.80 -28.06 10.50
CA LEU A 553 6.57 -27.10 9.42
C LEU A 553 7.79 -27.02 8.49
N ARG A 554 7.53 -27.07 7.18
CA ARG A 554 8.48 -26.69 6.13
C ARG A 554 7.92 -25.50 5.36
N GLN A 555 8.82 -24.63 4.94
CA GLN A 555 8.53 -23.46 4.13
C GLN A 555 9.59 -23.35 3.05
N ARG A 556 9.16 -23.28 1.79
CA ARG A 556 10.05 -23.24 0.63
C ARG A 556 9.50 -22.24 -0.39
N PRO A 557 10.34 -21.45 -1.07
CA PRO A 557 9.87 -20.65 -2.20
C PRO A 557 9.28 -21.57 -3.28
N ALA A 558 8.22 -21.11 -3.93
CA ALA A 558 7.58 -21.82 -5.03
C ALA A 558 8.61 -22.20 -6.13
N PRO A 559 8.62 -23.44 -6.62
CA PRO A 559 9.56 -23.90 -7.64
C PRO A 559 9.41 -23.18 -8.98
N GLU A 560 8.26 -22.58 -9.24
CA GLU A 560 7.93 -21.82 -10.45
C GLU A 560 8.89 -20.64 -10.62
N LEU A 561 9.33 -20.01 -9.53
CA LEU A 561 10.32 -18.91 -9.54
C LEU A 561 11.62 -19.24 -10.28
N THR A 562 11.95 -20.53 -10.46
CA THR A 562 13.11 -20.94 -11.24
C THR A 562 13.01 -20.55 -12.73
N ALA A 563 11.81 -20.22 -13.23
CA ALA A 563 11.59 -19.67 -14.57
C ALA A 563 12.25 -18.29 -14.77
N LEU A 564 12.49 -17.53 -13.69
CA LEU A 564 13.18 -16.25 -13.75
C LEU A 564 14.70 -16.36 -13.83
N ARG A 565 15.28 -17.56 -13.66
CA ARG A 565 16.74 -17.73 -13.63
C ARG A 565 17.37 -17.43 -14.98
N GLU A 566 18.30 -16.49 -14.97
CA GLU A 566 19.09 -16.10 -16.14
C GLU A 566 20.55 -16.56 -16.00
N ALA A 567 21.49 -15.62 -15.83
CA ALA A 567 22.92 -15.92 -15.72
C ALA A 567 23.21 -16.71 -14.44
N HIS A 568 24.04 -17.75 -14.55
CA HIS A 568 24.34 -18.68 -13.46
C HIS A 568 25.84 -18.72 -13.17
N VAL A 569 26.18 -18.61 -11.88
CA VAL A 569 27.51 -18.90 -11.35
C VAL A 569 27.41 -20.13 -10.46
N HIS A 570 28.28 -21.11 -10.70
CA HIS A 570 28.36 -22.35 -9.94
C HIS A 570 29.77 -22.58 -9.39
N GLU A 571 29.82 -23.04 -8.15
CA GLU A 571 31.03 -23.55 -7.51
C GLU A 571 30.70 -24.86 -6.78
N GLU A 572 31.52 -25.90 -7.00
CA GLU A 572 31.38 -27.18 -6.29
C GLU A 572 31.86 -27.02 -4.83
N THR A 573 33.03 -27.54 -4.49
CA THR A 573 33.58 -27.44 -3.14
C THR A 573 34.71 -26.42 -3.06
N ALA A 574 34.62 -25.53 -2.07
CA ALA A 574 35.65 -24.54 -1.77
C ALA A 574 35.92 -24.43 -0.26
N THR A 575 37.15 -24.05 0.07
CA THR A 575 37.50 -23.68 1.45
C THR A 575 37.61 -22.18 1.53
N LEU A 576 36.84 -21.59 2.45
CA LEU A 576 36.87 -20.17 2.77
C LEU A 576 37.78 -19.91 3.97
N THR A 577 38.39 -18.73 3.99
CA THR A 577 39.28 -18.22 5.04
C THR A 577 38.90 -16.77 5.36
N ASP A 578 39.67 -16.11 6.26
CA ASP A 578 39.46 -14.73 6.70
C ASP A 578 39.50 -13.64 5.60
N GLU A 579 39.88 -13.99 4.36
CA GLU A 579 39.92 -13.04 3.24
C GLU A 579 38.56 -12.96 2.54
N HIS A 580 38.05 -11.75 2.35
CA HIS A 580 36.86 -11.52 1.52
C HIS A 580 37.16 -11.90 0.07
N ARG A 581 36.40 -12.86 -0.44
CA ARG A 581 36.49 -13.37 -1.80
C ARG A 581 35.31 -12.86 -2.61
N SER A 582 35.55 -11.86 -3.46
CA SER A 582 34.56 -11.38 -4.41
C SER A 582 34.15 -12.46 -5.40
N LEU A 583 32.86 -12.54 -5.69
CA LEU A 583 32.31 -13.48 -6.66
C LEU A 583 32.14 -12.81 -8.03
N PRO A 584 32.20 -13.56 -9.14
CA PRO A 584 32.02 -13.03 -10.49
C PRO A 584 30.53 -12.79 -10.83
N VAL A 585 29.78 -12.26 -9.87
CA VAL A 585 28.35 -11.91 -9.99
C VAL A 585 28.11 -10.59 -9.27
N THR A 586 27.27 -9.76 -9.86
CA THR A 586 26.82 -8.50 -9.28
C THR A 586 25.35 -8.32 -9.60
N GLY A 587 24.60 -7.66 -8.73
CA GLY A 587 23.22 -7.31 -9.02
C GLY A 587 22.38 -7.02 -7.79
N ARG A 588 21.14 -6.65 -8.07
CA ARG A 588 20.08 -6.36 -7.09
C ARG A 588 18.87 -7.30 -7.21
N ALA A 589 18.91 -8.23 -8.16
CA ALA A 589 17.90 -9.26 -8.40
C ALA A 589 18.61 -10.61 -8.53
N LEU A 590 18.75 -11.34 -7.41
CA LEU A 590 19.56 -12.56 -7.30
C LEU A 590 18.84 -13.65 -6.52
N GLU A 591 18.98 -14.90 -6.97
CA GLU A 591 18.78 -16.09 -6.15
C GLU A 591 20.14 -16.69 -5.82
N MET A 592 20.36 -17.09 -4.57
CA MET A 592 21.56 -17.83 -4.15
C MET A 592 21.18 -19.10 -3.41
N ARG A 593 21.93 -20.18 -3.63
CA ARG A 593 21.85 -21.41 -2.85
C ARG A 593 23.25 -21.80 -2.40
N ALA A 594 23.45 -21.96 -1.10
CA ALA A 594 24.72 -22.36 -0.51
C ALA A 594 24.52 -23.53 0.45
N GLU A 595 25.39 -24.54 0.33
CA GLU A 595 25.50 -25.63 1.29
C GLU A 595 26.81 -25.41 2.08
N VAL A 596 26.69 -25.15 3.38
CA VAL A 596 27.78 -24.60 4.20
C VAL A 596 28.03 -25.48 5.42
N ARG A 597 29.30 -25.81 5.66
CA ARG A 597 29.74 -26.51 6.86
C ARG A 597 30.86 -25.74 7.55
N ILE A 598 30.59 -25.28 8.79
CA ILE A 598 31.61 -24.66 9.64
C ILE A 598 32.58 -25.75 10.11
N ASP A 599 33.87 -25.63 9.75
CA ASP A 599 34.92 -26.51 10.26
C ASP A 599 35.38 -26.01 11.64
N ASP A 600 36.33 -25.07 11.64
CA ASP A 600 36.90 -24.44 12.84
C ASP A 600 36.70 -22.92 12.89
N ALA A 601 36.05 -22.32 11.89
CA ALA A 601 35.64 -20.90 11.92
C ALA A 601 34.59 -20.57 12.99
N ASP A 602 34.57 -19.31 13.41
CA ASP A 602 33.54 -18.76 14.28
C ASP A 602 32.26 -18.42 13.51
N GLU A 603 32.39 -17.98 12.24
CA GLU A 603 31.27 -17.73 11.35
C GLU A 603 31.63 -17.91 9.85
N PHE A 604 30.59 -18.21 9.07
CA PHE A 604 30.56 -18.04 7.62
C PHE A 604 29.87 -16.70 7.30
N GLY A 605 30.39 -15.96 6.32
CA GLY A 605 29.80 -14.70 5.87
C GLY A 605 29.55 -14.64 4.38
N LEU A 606 28.36 -14.15 4.02
CA LEU A 606 27.96 -13.72 2.68
C LEU A 606 27.68 -12.23 2.72
N VAL A 607 28.33 -11.46 1.85
CA VAL A 607 28.11 -10.02 1.72
C VAL A 607 27.38 -9.75 0.42
N VAL A 608 26.30 -8.97 0.48
CA VAL A 608 25.52 -8.53 -0.68
C VAL A 608 25.41 -7.01 -0.70
N ARG A 609 25.06 -6.47 -1.88
CA ARG A 609 24.93 -5.02 -2.10
C ARG A 609 26.18 -4.25 -1.66
N GLN A 610 27.36 -4.84 -1.88
CA GLN A 610 28.64 -4.26 -1.49
C GLN A 610 29.09 -3.21 -2.52
N SER A 611 29.36 -2.00 -2.05
CA SER A 611 29.98 -0.91 -2.83
C SER A 611 31.48 -1.17 -3.08
N PRO A 612 32.09 -0.62 -4.15
CA PRO A 612 33.50 -0.87 -4.48
C PRO A 612 34.52 -0.49 -3.39
N ASP A 613 34.17 0.42 -2.51
CA ASP A 613 34.97 0.93 -1.38
C ASP A 613 34.40 0.52 -0.02
N GLU A 614 33.42 -0.39 0.01
CA GLU A 614 32.84 -0.99 1.22
C GLU A 614 32.19 0.06 2.16
N GLU A 615 31.74 1.19 1.62
CA GLU A 615 30.96 2.19 2.37
C GLU A 615 29.55 1.68 2.69
N GLU A 616 28.93 1.04 1.71
CA GLU A 616 27.66 0.32 1.87
C GLU A 616 27.87 -1.19 1.61
N GLU A 617 27.36 -2.03 2.52
CA GLU A 617 27.29 -3.49 2.42
C GLU A 617 26.29 -4.10 3.41
N THR A 618 25.71 -5.25 3.06
CA THR A 618 24.87 -6.05 3.96
C THR A 618 25.54 -7.39 4.24
N LEU A 619 25.78 -7.72 5.51
CA LEU A 619 26.45 -8.96 5.90
C LEU A 619 25.42 -9.98 6.38
N ILE A 620 25.39 -11.14 5.76
CA ILE A 620 24.61 -12.31 6.18
C ILE A 620 25.59 -13.32 6.80
N ARG A 621 25.46 -13.54 8.10
CA ARG A 621 26.41 -14.32 8.90
C ARG A 621 25.74 -15.57 9.44
N TYR A 622 26.38 -16.73 9.28
CA TYR A 622 26.00 -17.96 9.97
C TYR A 622 27.04 -18.28 11.03
N THR A 623 26.63 -18.22 12.30
CA THR A 623 27.55 -18.38 13.45
C THR A 623 27.58 -19.80 13.97
N ARG A 624 28.65 -20.15 14.70
CA ARG A 624 28.80 -21.45 15.36
C ARG A 624 27.68 -21.77 16.37
N GLU A 625 26.99 -20.76 16.89
CA GLU A 625 25.80 -20.89 17.75
C GLU A 625 24.52 -21.24 16.95
N SER A 626 24.64 -21.51 15.65
CA SER A 626 23.54 -21.88 14.76
C SER A 626 22.50 -20.77 14.60
N ASN A 627 22.98 -19.56 14.39
CA ASN A 627 22.18 -18.37 14.16
C ASN A 627 22.53 -17.77 12.81
N VAL A 628 21.52 -17.43 12.01
CA VAL A 628 21.69 -16.59 10.82
C VAL A 628 21.39 -15.16 11.22
N VAL A 629 22.31 -14.24 10.95
CA VAL A 629 22.20 -12.82 11.29
C VAL A 629 22.36 -12.00 10.02
N VAL A 630 21.39 -11.14 9.73
CA VAL A 630 21.52 -10.09 8.72
C VAL A 630 21.93 -8.81 9.44
N ASP A 631 23.17 -8.41 9.27
CA ASP A 631 23.73 -7.17 9.80
C ASP A 631 23.52 -6.03 8.80
N ARG A 632 22.77 -5.02 9.22
CA ARG A 632 22.34 -3.90 8.38
C ARG A 632 22.99 -2.58 8.72
N ALA A 633 23.93 -2.57 9.68
CA ALA A 633 24.58 -1.36 10.17
C ALA A 633 25.28 -0.55 9.07
N ALA A 634 25.78 -1.22 8.03
CA ALA A 634 26.42 -0.60 6.87
C ALA A 634 25.58 -0.75 5.59
N SER A 635 24.31 -1.17 5.65
CA SER A 635 23.53 -1.42 4.43
C SER A 635 23.10 -0.15 3.70
N SER A 636 23.11 1.00 4.38
CA SER A 636 22.74 2.30 3.83
C SER A 636 23.40 3.42 4.61
N VAL A 637 23.71 4.53 3.93
CA VAL A 637 24.08 5.79 4.58
C VAL A 637 22.88 6.71 4.85
N ASP A 638 21.67 6.32 4.43
CA ASP A 638 20.44 7.08 4.69
C ASP A 638 19.93 6.82 6.12
N SER A 639 19.87 7.85 6.96
CA SER A 639 19.39 7.73 8.34
C SER A 639 17.88 7.52 8.47
N ARG A 640 17.13 7.56 7.36
CA ARG A 640 15.67 7.34 7.33
C ARG A 640 15.29 5.86 7.24
N VAL A 641 16.28 4.96 7.18
CA VAL A 641 16.06 3.51 7.08
C VAL A 641 16.58 2.77 8.31
N SER A 642 16.06 1.58 8.56
CA SER A 642 16.49 0.73 9.68
C SER A 642 17.87 0.12 9.41
N ASP A 643 18.76 0.21 10.41
CA ASP A 643 20.10 -0.36 10.42
C ASP A 643 20.26 -1.51 11.43
N GLU A 644 19.19 -1.82 12.18
CA GLU A 644 19.18 -2.83 13.23
C GLU A 644 19.37 -4.26 12.66
N PRO A 645 20.19 -5.11 13.31
CA PRO A 645 20.38 -6.48 12.85
C PRO A 645 19.12 -7.34 13.08
N VAL A 646 18.85 -8.25 12.15
CA VAL A 646 17.76 -9.23 12.25
C VAL A 646 18.36 -10.63 12.35
N SER A 647 17.79 -11.50 13.19
CA SER A 647 18.39 -12.81 13.50
C SER A 647 17.38 -13.94 13.51
N MET A 648 17.80 -15.12 13.04
CA MET A 648 17.02 -16.33 12.97
C MET A 648 17.81 -17.53 13.51
N PRO A 649 17.38 -18.13 14.63
CA PRO A 649 17.97 -19.37 15.12
C PRO A 649 17.61 -20.54 14.19
N VAL A 650 18.62 -21.26 13.73
CA VAL A 650 18.48 -22.45 12.86
C VAL A 650 18.71 -23.69 13.72
N THR A 651 17.69 -24.07 14.49
CA THR A 651 17.77 -25.22 15.41
C THR A 651 16.70 -26.27 15.10
N PRO A 652 17.01 -27.58 15.25
CA PRO A 652 18.28 -28.15 15.72
C PRO A 652 19.42 -27.94 14.72
N VAL A 653 20.66 -27.95 15.23
CA VAL A 653 21.87 -27.85 14.39
C VAL A 653 21.92 -29.08 13.48
N ASP A 654 21.84 -28.86 12.17
CA ASP A 654 22.14 -29.86 11.17
C ASP A 654 23.67 -29.85 10.90
N ASP A 655 24.25 -30.97 10.47
CA ASP A 655 25.71 -31.08 10.20
C ASP A 655 26.17 -30.10 9.10
N SER A 656 25.24 -29.60 8.26
CA SER A 656 25.46 -28.57 7.25
C SER A 656 24.22 -27.69 7.12
N LEU A 657 24.45 -26.41 6.83
CA LEU A 657 23.41 -25.42 6.57
C LEU A 657 23.11 -25.39 5.06
N SER A 658 21.87 -25.69 4.68
CA SER A 658 21.32 -25.34 3.37
C SER A 658 20.70 -23.96 3.47
N LEU A 659 21.30 -22.96 2.84
CA LEU A 659 20.79 -21.59 2.78
C LEU A 659 20.36 -21.25 1.36
N ARG A 660 19.08 -20.88 1.18
CA ARG A 660 18.57 -20.28 -0.05
C ARG A 660 18.22 -18.82 0.22
N LEU A 661 18.71 -17.90 -0.59
CA LEU A 661 18.55 -16.46 -0.43
C LEU A 661 17.99 -15.84 -1.70
N PHE A 662 17.11 -14.86 -1.54
CA PHE A 662 16.59 -14.03 -2.61
C PHE A 662 16.83 -12.56 -2.27
N LEU A 663 17.46 -11.84 -3.19
CA LEU A 663 17.73 -10.42 -3.10
C LEU A 663 17.00 -9.72 -4.25
N ASP A 664 16.05 -8.84 -3.94
CA ASP A 664 15.24 -8.16 -4.95
C ASP A 664 15.01 -6.68 -4.66
N GLY A 665 15.78 -5.82 -5.31
CA GLY A 665 15.83 -4.40 -4.99
C GLY A 665 16.17 -4.22 -3.51
N SER A 666 15.17 -3.89 -2.70
CA SER A 666 15.31 -3.74 -1.25
C SER A 666 14.87 -4.96 -0.42
N VAL A 667 14.31 -6.01 -1.01
CA VAL A 667 13.92 -7.24 -0.27
C VAL A 667 15.11 -8.18 -0.12
N LEU A 668 15.27 -8.77 1.07
CA LEU A 668 16.14 -9.90 1.33
C LEU A 668 15.35 -11.01 2.04
N GLU A 669 15.11 -12.14 1.37
CA GLU A 669 14.46 -13.33 1.95
C GLU A 669 15.46 -14.50 2.06
N LEU A 670 15.54 -15.10 3.25
CA LEU A 670 16.40 -16.24 3.55
C LEU A 670 15.58 -17.45 4.00
N PHE A 671 15.87 -18.61 3.42
CA PHE A 671 15.28 -19.90 3.76
C PHE A 671 16.39 -20.85 4.18
N ALA A 672 16.41 -21.23 5.45
CA ALA A 672 17.40 -22.16 6.01
C ALA A 672 16.77 -23.54 6.23
N ASN A 673 17.42 -24.57 5.70
CA ASN A 673 17.08 -25.99 5.83
C ASN A 673 15.60 -26.30 5.50
N ASP A 674 15.04 -25.58 4.52
CA ASP A 674 13.63 -25.64 4.08
C ASP A 674 12.59 -25.44 5.21
N ARG A 675 12.97 -24.75 6.29
CA ARG A 675 12.17 -24.67 7.53
C ARG A 675 12.11 -23.28 8.13
N HIS A 676 13.25 -22.63 8.27
CA HIS A 676 13.35 -21.35 8.96
C HIS A 676 13.41 -20.22 7.92
N CYS A 677 12.59 -19.19 8.12
CA CYS A 677 12.53 -18.03 7.22
C CYS A 677 12.92 -16.74 7.95
N LEU A 678 13.69 -15.88 7.28
CA LEU A 678 13.98 -14.52 7.70
C LEU A 678 13.83 -13.60 6.48
N THR A 679 12.88 -12.68 6.57
CA THR A 679 12.66 -11.64 5.57
C THR A 679 13.04 -10.29 6.12
N THR A 680 13.77 -9.46 5.38
CA THR A 680 14.11 -8.09 5.82
C THR A 680 14.26 -7.15 4.63
N ARG A 681 14.54 -5.88 4.92
CA ARG A 681 14.71 -4.82 3.95
C ARG A 681 16.08 -4.15 4.07
N ILE A 682 16.67 -3.82 2.92
CA ILE A 682 17.93 -3.07 2.81
C ILE A 682 17.79 -1.96 1.75
N TYR A 683 18.37 -0.79 2.01
CA TYR A 683 18.18 0.40 1.18
C TYR A 683 19.50 1.13 0.87
N PRO A 684 20.49 0.46 0.25
CA PRO A 684 21.75 1.13 -0.13
C PRO A 684 21.46 2.30 -1.07
N THR A 685 22.01 3.47 -0.78
CA THR A 685 21.73 4.70 -1.52
C THR A 685 22.47 4.76 -2.86
N ARG A 686 23.59 4.04 -2.98
CA ARG A 686 24.42 4.09 -4.19
C ARG A 686 23.97 3.04 -5.21
N GLU A 687 23.87 3.48 -6.46
CA GLU A 687 23.56 2.59 -7.58
C GLU A 687 24.65 1.54 -7.84
N ASP A 688 25.90 1.78 -7.42
CA ASP A 688 27.03 0.88 -7.60
C ASP A 688 27.24 -0.14 -6.46
N SER A 689 26.39 -0.10 -5.42
CA SER A 689 26.32 -1.08 -4.32
C SER A 689 25.70 -2.40 -4.78
N ASN A 690 26.41 -3.13 -5.65
CA ASN A 690 25.93 -4.35 -6.31
C ASN A 690 26.87 -5.56 -6.18
N GLY A 691 27.96 -5.42 -5.42
CA GLY A 691 28.95 -6.48 -5.21
C GLY A 691 28.44 -7.62 -4.34
N VAL A 692 29.02 -8.80 -4.56
CA VAL A 692 28.79 -10.00 -3.75
C VAL A 692 30.13 -10.61 -3.37
N SER A 693 30.33 -10.93 -2.10
CA SER A 693 31.55 -11.59 -1.61
C SER A 693 31.27 -12.60 -0.51
N LEU A 694 32.24 -13.49 -0.25
CA LEU A 694 32.17 -14.52 0.78
C LEU A 694 33.41 -14.47 1.68
N TYR A 695 33.27 -14.85 2.94
CA TYR A 695 34.39 -15.03 3.87
C TYR A 695 34.11 -16.11 4.93
N ALA A 696 35.14 -16.51 5.66
CA ALA A 696 35.03 -17.25 6.91
C ALA A 696 35.85 -16.53 7.98
N ALA A 697 35.32 -16.26 9.17
CA ALA A 697 36.06 -15.56 10.22
C ALA A 697 36.54 -16.51 11.32
N GLY A 698 37.78 -16.35 11.77
CA GLY A 698 38.33 -17.06 12.94
C GLY A 698 38.69 -18.52 12.66
N GLY A 699 38.79 -18.92 11.39
CA GLY A 699 39.11 -20.29 10.99
C GLY A 699 38.72 -20.59 9.55
N THR A 700 38.30 -21.81 9.29
CA THR A 700 37.90 -22.30 7.96
C THR A 700 36.44 -22.73 7.91
N VAL A 701 35.83 -22.51 6.74
CA VAL A 701 34.50 -22.99 6.37
C VAL A 701 34.65 -23.80 5.08
N THR A 702 33.98 -24.93 5.02
CA THR A 702 33.79 -25.68 3.79
C THR A 702 32.46 -25.24 3.16
N LEU A 703 32.56 -24.61 1.99
CA LEU A 703 31.44 -24.39 1.08
C LEU A 703 31.32 -25.66 0.23
N GLU A 704 30.27 -26.43 0.43
CA GLU A 704 30.09 -27.74 -0.22
C GLU A 704 29.49 -27.62 -1.62
N ALA A 705 28.64 -26.60 -1.81
CA ALA A 705 28.09 -26.16 -3.09
C ALA A 705 27.66 -24.68 -3.01
N LEU A 706 27.79 -23.96 -4.12
CA LEU A 706 27.23 -22.62 -4.31
C LEU A 706 26.67 -22.46 -5.71
N ASP A 707 25.43 -22.00 -5.79
CA ASP A 707 24.79 -21.56 -7.01
C ASP A 707 24.24 -20.15 -6.84
N ILE A 708 24.47 -19.28 -7.83
CA ILE A 708 23.92 -17.92 -7.85
C ILE A 708 23.33 -17.66 -9.23
N TRP A 709 22.08 -17.23 -9.27
CA TRP A 709 21.38 -16.82 -10.48
C TRP A 709 21.06 -15.33 -10.42
N GLN A 710 21.29 -14.61 -11.51
CA GLN A 710 20.57 -13.37 -11.78
C GLN A 710 19.14 -13.72 -12.14
N LEU A 711 18.18 -12.96 -11.61
CA LEU A 711 16.76 -13.16 -11.87
C LEU A 711 16.21 -12.06 -12.77
N GLY A 712 15.35 -12.46 -13.71
CA GLY A 712 14.54 -11.56 -14.52
C GLY A 712 13.40 -10.90 -13.74
N SER A 713 12.62 -10.06 -14.42
CA SER A 713 11.44 -9.38 -13.86
C SER A 713 10.21 -10.29 -13.91
N ALA A 714 9.44 -10.30 -12.83
CA ALA A 714 8.07 -10.83 -12.79
C ALA A 714 7.04 -9.92 -13.47
N TRP A 715 7.43 -8.67 -13.73
CA TRP A 715 6.58 -7.66 -14.37
C TRP A 715 7.06 -7.43 -15.80
N PRO A 716 6.35 -7.93 -16.82
CA PRO A 716 6.72 -7.69 -18.21
C PRO A 716 6.58 -6.20 -18.55
N ASN A 717 7.51 -5.67 -19.35
CA ASN A 717 7.38 -4.31 -19.86
C ASN A 717 6.16 -4.23 -20.80
N PRO A 718 5.38 -3.13 -20.75
CA PRO A 718 4.33 -2.91 -21.74
C PRO A 718 4.99 -2.80 -23.13
N GLU A 719 4.45 -3.56 -24.12
CA GLU A 719 4.88 -3.50 -25.53
C GLU A 719 4.63 -2.13 -26.18
#